data_AF-A0A833HL24-F1
#
_entry.id   AF-A0A833HL24-F1
#
_cell.length_a   1.000
_cell.length_b   1.000
_cell.length_c   1.000
_cell.angle_alpha   90.00
_cell.angle_beta   90.00
_cell.angle_gamma   90.00
#
_symmetry.space_group_name_H-M   'P 1'
#
loop_
_entity.id
_entity.type
_entity.pdbx_description
1 polymer ?
#
loop_
_entity_poly.entity_id
_entity_poly.type
_entity_poly.pdbx_seq_one_letter_code
_entity_poly.pdbx_strand_id
1 'polypeptide(L)'
;MKSKKILSILLAITVFTLIGTSWAFAAPGKGNGRGGMAPGQIKNHILNTDLSEEEAVELIIENGKLLPPGILKEIILGLDLSEDSLEELEEAGILNGLPGGILKEIYAGMDDDDDDDNNDDDDNDDDDNDEIEVKGYITGIDVDDKVIEIDNNEYQLPEEVEIEVDGEEADLEDLKVGMKVELEIEEEEAEIEAESVEGGDVKVEGNITALDFIGVYHIEIDEEEYKIAEEVEVLLDEKAAELEDLEVGMKAEVKIIEEEVVEIYAKSMANEVVEGEITALDLIGIYHIEIDDEEYSLSRNAQVVINGLSKTLEDLEIGITAVAKLHEDMVVKVIVEFDIEEIEGEITGIDVEDQYIAIDEVKYKLAEKVEIRLNNEVAALADLGVGMEINAVELNGEIVEVNAFKEEILEAQGKITAINLQERSITIDGVDYPLATGVIVKISGEAATLEDLIVGMTVEAELADGKILKIYAEIIETNKVEGEITGLDLIGIYHLSIDNQEYHLLREAIVTINEEEAELEDLQLGMTGIIYLVDNDIIKIEATQVDSKIVHGEIKDIDLIGIYHITVGTKAYEISEDLQVTIDGEEATLQELEINMEANILIENEVVIEIDAFTSEIVNEINRFFRRDLKKYNNQADTEVFWFSL
;
A
#
# COMPACT_ATOMS: atom_id res chain seq x y z
N MET A 1 1.62 9.76 -16.16
CA MET A 1 1.43 8.99 -14.91
C MET A 1 0.25 9.46 -14.06
N LYS A 2 -0.15 10.75 -14.09
CA LYS A 2 -1.33 11.24 -13.35
C LYS A 2 -2.71 10.90 -13.95
N SER A 3 -2.81 10.53 -15.24
CA SER A 3 -4.12 10.28 -15.89
C SER A 3 -4.67 8.85 -15.75
N LYS A 4 -3.90 7.88 -15.23
CA LYS A 4 -4.38 6.49 -15.06
C LYS A 4 -5.08 6.25 -13.71
N LYS A 5 -4.76 7.03 -12.67
CA LYS A 5 -5.52 7.02 -11.40
C LYS A 5 -6.91 7.66 -11.55
N ILE A 6 -7.03 8.69 -12.40
CA ILE A 6 -8.31 9.34 -12.72
C ILE A 6 -9.27 8.37 -13.43
N LEU A 7 -8.76 7.42 -14.23
CA LEU A 7 -9.61 6.46 -14.94
C LEU A 7 -10.13 5.32 -14.04
N SER A 8 -9.44 4.95 -12.95
CA SER A 8 -9.96 3.95 -11.99
C SER A 8 -10.96 4.56 -11.02
N ILE A 9 -10.78 5.84 -10.66
CA ILE A 9 -11.68 6.60 -9.77
C ILE A 9 -12.98 6.98 -10.51
N LEU A 10 -12.90 7.44 -11.78
CA LEU A 10 -14.11 7.64 -12.58
C LEU A 10 -14.83 6.33 -12.91
N LEU A 11 -14.14 5.20 -13.09
CA LEU A 11 -14.83 3.93 -13.43
C LEU A 11 -15.57 3.31 -12.23
N ALA A 12 -15.09 3.52 -11.00
CA ALA A 12 -15.79 3.10 -9.78
C ALA A 12 -17.10 3.89 -9.57
N ILE A 13 -17.14 5.17 -9.98
CA ILE A 13 -18.30 6.06 -9.82
C ILE A 13 -19.23 6.03 -11.05
N THR A 14 -18.69 5.94 -12.28
CA THR A 14 -19.49 5.97 -13.53
C THR A 14 -20.25 4.65 -13.77
N VAL A 15 -19.85 3.53 -13.17
CA VAL A 15 -20.64 2.28 -13.22
C VAL A 15 -21.91 2.37 -12.35
N PHE A 16 -22.03 3.37 -11.46
CA PHE A 16 -23.19 3.54 -10.57
C PHE A 16 -24.30 4.47 -11.11
N THR A 17 -24.02 5.35 -12.08
CA THR A 17 -24.99 6.37 -12.55
C THR A 17 -25.83 5.99 -13.78
N LEU A 18 -25.67 4.78 -14.33
CA LEU A 18 -26.38 4.37 -15.56
C LEU A 18 -27.78 3.77 -15.35
N ILE A 19 -28.33 3.81 -14.13
CA ILE A 19 -29.70 3.36 -13.86
C ILE A 19 -30.39 4.43 -12.99
N GLY A 20 -31.09 5.35 -13.63
CA GLY A 20 -31.78 6.44 -12.96
C GLY A 20 -32.85 5.95 -11.99
N THR A 21 -32.59 6.09 -10.69
CA THR A 21 -33.58 6.11 -9.61
C THR A 21 -33.04 6.93 -8.45
N SER A 22 -33.88 7.82 -7.91
CA SER A 22 -33.68 8.63 -6.72
C SER A 22 -33.28 7.78 -5.51
N TRP A 23 -32.33 8.27 -4.73
CA TRP A 23 -31.92 7.65 -3.46
C TRP A 23 -33.05 7.86 -2.44
N ALA A 24 -33.55 6.77 -1.87
CA ALA A 24 -34.36 6.79 -0.66
C ALA A 24 -33.62 5.95 0.37
N PHE A 25 -33.36 6.52 1.55
CA PHE A 25 -32.91 5.76 2.70
C PHE A 25 -33.92 4.65 3.00
N ALA A 26 -33.43 3.43 3.16
CA ALA A 26 -34.26 2.31 3.57
C ALA A 26 -34.52 2.39 5.08
N ALA A 27 -35.80 2.40 5.46
CA ALA A 27 -36.20 2.02 6.81
C ALA A 27 -35.71 0.57 7.09
N PRO A 28 -35.39 0.21 8.35
CA PRO A 28 -34.87 -1.10 8.68
C PRO A 28 -35.95 -2.16 8.45
N GLY A 29 -35.83 -2.90 7.35
CA GLY A 29 -36.78 -3.94 6.97
C GLY A 29 -36.73 -4.32 5.50
N LYS A 30 -35.98 -5.39 5.20
CA LYS A 30 -35.87 -6.15 3.93
C LYS A 30 -34.94 -5.60 2.85
N GLY A 31 -33.75 -6.20 2.80
CA GLY A 31 -33.22 -6.90 1.62
C GLY A 31 -33.02 -6.10 0.35
N ASN A 32 -31.84 -5.47 0.22
CA ASN A 32 -30.95 -5.61 -0.93
C ASN A 32 -29.61 -4.92 -0.63
N GLY A 33 -28.50 -5.66 -0.78
CA GLY A 33 -27.16 -5.24 -0.42
C GLY A 33 -26.62 -4.11 -1.30
N ARG A 34 -26.52 -2.92 -0.71
CA ARG A 34 -25.61 -1.85 -1.12
C ARG A 34 -24.94 -1.33 0.15
N GLY A 35 -23.64 -1.59 0.28
CA GLY A 35 -22.84 -1.08 1.38
C GLY A 35 -22.64 0.43 1.24
N GLY A 36 -23.33 1.20 2.08
CA GLY A 36 -22.96 2.59 2.33
C GLY A 36 -21.90 2.65 3.42
N MET A 37 -20.96 3.58 3.32
CA MET A 37 -20.05 3.87 4.43
C MET A 37 -20.84 4.49 5.58
N ALA A 38 -20.51 4.10 6.82
CA ALA A 38 -21.06 4.78 7.99
C ALA A 38 -20.56 6.24 8.04
N PRO A 39 -21.35 7.21 8.55
CA PRO A 39 -20.96 8.63 8.57
C PRO A 39 -19.56 8.91 9.16
N GLY A 40 -19.15 8.19 10.21
CA GLY A 40 -17.80 8.30 10.79
C GLY A 40 -16.69 7.76 9.88
N GLN A 41 -16.97 6.76 9.04
CA GLN A 41 -16.01 6.27 8.04
C GLN A 41 -15.84 7.29 6.91
N ILE A 42 -16.92 7.96 6.50
CA ILE A 42 -16.88 9.05 5.51
C ILE A 42 -16.02 10.21 6.03
N LYS A 43 -16.25 10.65 7.28
CA LYS A 43 -15.41 11.65 7.95
C LYS A 43 -13.93 11.29 7.92
N ASN A 44 -13.58 10.10 8.40
CA ASN A 44 -12.19 9.67 8.46
C ASN A 44 -11.57 9.51 7.06
N HIS A 45 -12.35 9.11 6.06
CA HIS A 45 -11.87 9.00 4.70
C HIS A 45 -11.55 10.38 4.11
N ILE A 46 -12.44 11.35 4.28
CA ILE A 46 -12.25 12.72 3.78
C ILE A 46 -11.06 13.38 4.45
N LEU A 47 -10.96 13.32 5.78
CA LEU A 47 -9.91 14.01 6.53
C LEU A 47 -8.51 13.38 6.41
N ASN A 48 -8.41 12.09 6.06
CA ASN A 48 -7.12 11.38 5.98
C ASN A 48 -6.63 11.09 4.55
N THR A 49 -7.39 11.52 3.53
CA THR A 49 -6.98 11.35 2.13
C THR A 49 -6.35 12.65 1.63
N ASP A 50 -5.25 12.53 0.86
CA ASP A 50 -4.64 13.66 0.12
C ASP A 50 -5.55 14.11 -1.03
N LEU A 51 -6.72 14.70 -0.70
CA LEU A 51 -7.64 15.32 -1.64
C LEU A 51 -7.19 16.76 -1.90
N SER A 52 -7.33 17.23 -3.14
CA SER A 52 -7.34 18.68 -3.35
C SER A 52 -8.61 19.29 -2.78
N GLU A 53 -8.58 20.58 -2.44
CA GLU A 53 -9.72 21.32 -1.92
C GLU A 53 -10.98 21.16 -2.81
N GLU A 54 -10.85 21.33 -4.14
CA GLU A 54 -11.92 21.09 -5.12
C GLU A 54 -12.51 19.68 -5.04
N GLU A 55 -11.67 18.66 -4.82
CA GLU A 55 -12.12 17.25 -4.71
C GLU A 55 -12.85 17.01 -3.38
N ALA A 56 -12.43 17.68 -2.31
CA ALA A 56 -13.09 17.60 -1.02
C ALA A 56 -14.47 18.29 -1.04
N VAL A 57 -14.57 19.47 -1.66
CA VAL A 57 -15.83 20.22 -1.83
C VAL A 57 -16.83 19.42 -2.66
N GLU A 58 -16.43 18.87 -3.81
CA GLU A 58 -17.33 18.05 -4.65
C GLU A 58 -17.87 16.84 -3.87
N LEU A 59 -17.02 16.20 -3.07
CA LEU A 59 -17.40 15.02 -2.26
C LEU A 59 -18.32 15.40 -1.10
N ILE A 60 -18.14 16.57 -0.49
CA ILE A 60 -19.05 17.13 0.52
C ILE A 60 -20.39 17.50 -0.13
N ILE A 61 -20.44 18.09 -1.31
CA ILE A 61 -21.70 18.43 -1.99
C ILE A 61 -22.50 17.17 -2.32
N GLU A 62 -21.82 16.11 -2.78
CA GLU A 62 -22.48 14.85 -3.16
C GLU A 62 -23.05 14.10 -1.95
N ASN A 63 -22.41 14.20 -0.78
CA ASN A 63 -22.76 13.40 0.40
C ASN A 63 -23.29 14.19 1.60
N GLY A 64 -23.16 15.51 1.60
CA GLY A 64 -23.35 16.36 2.78
C GLY A 64 -24.77 16.31 3.36
N LYS A 65 -25.78 16.14 2.50
CA LYS A 65 -27.19 15.96 2.92
C LYS A 65 -27.47 14.64 3.64
N LEU A 66 -26.53 13.70 3.60
CA LEU A 66 -26.60 12.38 4.22
C LEU A 66 -25.81 12.33 5.54
N LEU A 67 -25.00 13.35 5.83
CA LEU A 67 -24.17 13.41 7.03
C LEU A 67 -24.93 14.11 8.17
N PRO A 68 -24.84 13.59 9.41
CA PRO A 68 -25.30 14.33 10.58
C PRO A 68 -24.59 15.70 10.69
N PRO A 69 -25.29 16.77 11.10
CA PRO A 69 -24.72 18.13 11.18
C PRO A 69 -23.40 18.21 11.95
N GLY A 70 -23.27 17.47 13.06
CA GLY A 70 -22.03 17.41 13.84
C GLY A 70 -20.82 16.84 13.07
N ILE A 71 -21.04 15.82 12.24
CA ILE A 71 -19.96 15.23 11.42
C ILE A 71 -19.59 16.18 10.27
N LEU A 72 -20.59 16.81 9.66
CA LEU A 72 -20.37 17.79 8.60
C LEU A 72 -19.54 18.99 9.12
N LYS A 73 -19.83 19.48 10.33
CA LYS A 73 -19.04 20.52 11.03
C LYS A 73 -17.57 20.11 11.13
N GLU A 74 -17.30 18.92 11.65
CA GLU A 74 -15.92 18.45 11.86
C GLU A 74 -15.14 18.27 10.55
N ILE A 75 -15.82 17.88 9.47
CA ILE A 75 -15.20 17.76 8.14
C ILE A 75 -14.82 19.14 7.62
N ILE A 76 -15.74 20.11 7.66
CA ILE A 76 -15.51 21.47 7.14
C ILE A 76 -14.38 22.16 7.91
N LEU A 77 -14.41 22.12 9.25
CA LEU A 77 -13.37 22.69 10.10
C LEU A 77 -12.01 21.98 9.96
N GLY A 78 -12.01 20.69 9.60
CA GLY A 78 -10.79 19.91 9.45
C GLY A 78 -10.07 20.09 8.12
N LEU A 79 -10.76 20.61 7.09
CA LEU A 79 -10.23 20.76 5.74
C LEU A 79 -9.61 22.13 5.44
N ASP A 80 -9.81 23.13 6.30
CA ASP A 80 -9.29 24.50 6.12
C ASP A 80 -9.67 25.07 4.74
N LEU A 81 -10.97 25.02 4.41
CA LEU A 81 -11.51 25.44 3.11
C LEU A 81 -11.37 26.96 2.92
N SER A 82 -11.07 27.38 1.69
CA SER A 82 -11.09 28.79 1.29
C SER A 82 -12.52 29.35 1.23
N GLU A 83 -12.62 30.68 1.20
CA GLU A 83 -13.90 31.39 1.11
C GLU A 83 -14.71 30.98 -0.13
N ASP A 84 -14.05 30.90 -1.30
CA ASP A 84 -14.66 30.45 -2.56
C ASP A 84 -15.29 29.04 -2.41
N SER A 85 -14.62 28.13 -1.71
CA SER A 85 -15.10 26.77 -1.44
C SER A 85 -16.28 26.75 -0.47
N LEU A 86 -16.31 27.65 0.51
CA LEU A 86 -17.42 27.78 1.45
C LEU A 86 -18.66 28.38 0.76
N GLU A 87 -18.49 29.37 -0.12
CA GLU A 87 -19.56 29.93 -0.95
C GLU A 87 -20.17 28.83 -1.83
N GLU A 88 -19.37 27.95 -2.42
CA GLU A 88 -19.88 26.83 -3.22
C GLU A 88 -20.71 25.82 -2.39
N LEU A 89 -20.32 25.57 -1.13
CA LEU A 89 -21.10 24.74 -0.20
C LEU A 89 -22.41 25.42 0.24
N GLU A 90 -22.40 26.74 0.40
CA GLU A 90 -23.58 27.55 0.71
C GLU A 90 -24.58 27.55 -0.46
N GLU A 91 -24.10 27.79 -1.69
CA GLU A 91 -24.92 27.73 -2.91
C GLU A 91 -25.55 26.34 -3.12
N ALA A 92 -24.84 25.27 -2.72
CA ALA A 92 -25.36 23.91 -2.75
C ALA A 92 -26.39 23.61 -1.63
N GLY A 93 -26.57 24.55 -0.69
CA GLY A 93 -27.46 24.45 0.47
C GLY A 93 -26.99 23.42 1.51
N ILE A 94 -25.69 23.13 1.54
CA ILE A 94 -25.09 22.18 2.48
C ILE A 94 -24.96 22.81 3.87
N LEU A 95 -24.66 24.11 3.93
CA LEU A 95 -24.44 24.82 5.19
C LEU A 95 -25.75 25.14 5.94
N ASN A 96 -26.89 25.17 5.26
CA ASN A 96 -28.21 25.49 5.85
C ASN A 96 -28.70 24.48 6.91
N GLY A 97 -28.04 23.32 7.04
CA GLY A 97 -28.37 22.31 8.05
C GLY A 97 -27.48 22.36 9.30
N LEU A 98 -26.56 23.32 9.39
CA LEU A 98 -25.69 23.51 10.54
C LEU A 98 -26.34 24.50 11.53
N PRO A 99 -26.28 24.23 12.85
CA PRO A 99 -26.66 25.20 13.88
C PRO A 99 -26.05 26.60 13.63
N GLY A 100 -26.82 27.67 13.82
CA GLY A 100 -26.45 29.04 13.42
C GLY A 100 -25.10 29.53 13.99
N GLY A 101 -24.76 29.13 15.22
CA GLY A 101 -23.46 29.46 15.83
C GLY A 101 -22.23 28.89 15.09
N ILE A 102 -22.40 27.85 14.28
CA ILE A 102 -21.29 27.18 13.57
C ILE A 102 -20.83 28.00 12.36
N LEU A 103 -21.74 28.68 11.66
CA LEU A 103 -21.37 29.55 10.55
C LEU A 103 -20.43 30.66 11.03
N LYS A 104 -20.73 31.24 12.20
CA LYS A 104 -19.89 32.26 12.84
C LYS A 104 -18.49 31.71 13.17
N GLU A 105 -18.35 30.47 13.63
CA GLU A 105 -17.02 29.85 13.86
C GLU A 105 -16.24 29.62 12.56
N ILE A 106 -16.92 29.26 11.46
CA ILE A 106 -16.30 29.04 10.15
C ILE A 106 -15.79 30.37 9.57
N TYR A 107 -16.59 31.44 9.66
CA TYR A 107 -16.21 32.76 9.13
C TYR A 107 -15.30 33.58 10.06
N ALA A 108 -15.33 33.36 11.38
CA ALA A 108 -14.48 34.09 12.34
C ALA A 108 -12.97 33.78 12.21
N GLY A 109 -12.60 32.76 11.43
CA GLY A 109 -11.20 32.49 11.09
C GLY A 109 -10.64 33.38 9.97
N MET A 110 -11.51 34.11 9.26
CA MET A 110 -11.19 34.92 8.07
C MET A 110 -11.20 36.42 8.37
N ASP A 111 -10.68 36.83 9.53
CA ASP A 111 -10.48 38.26 9.81
C ASP A 111 -9.45 38.85 8.83
N ASP A 112 -9.98 39.65 7.91
CA ASP A 112 -9.29 40.43 6.89
C ASP A 112 -8.19 41.32 7.47
N ASP A 113 -6.94 40.94 7.19
CA ASP A 113 -5.72 41.72 7.44
C ASP A 113 -5.30 42.51 6.17
N ASP A 114 -6.26 42.95 5.34
CA ASP A 114 -6.00 43.75 4.14
C ASP A 114 -6.42 45.22 4.32
N ASP A 115 -5.58 45.95 5.05
CA ASP A 115 -5.35 47.38 4.86
C ASP A 115 -4.88 47.62 3.41
N ASP A 116 -5.78 48.01 2.49
CA ASP A 116 -5.34 48.73 1.29
C ASP A 116 -6.35 49.81 0.82
N ASP A 117 -5.92 51.04 1.11
CA ASP A 117 -6.27 52.31 0.47
C ASP A 117 -6.83 52.16 -0.96
N ASN A 118 -8.09 52.61 -1.21
CA ASN A 118 -8.44 53.53 -2.30
C ASN A 118 -9.95 53.88 -2.36
N ASN A 119 -10.26 55.09 -1.91
CA ASN A 119 -10.96 56.15 -2.66
C ASN A 119 -11.87 55.73 -3.86
N ASP A 120 -13.17 55.98 -3.76
CA ASP A 120 -13.85 57.08 -4.49
C ASP A 120 -15.38 57.03 -4.29
N ASP A 121 -15.92 58.13 -3.79
CA ASP A 121 -17.24 58.75 -4.05
C ASP A 121 -18.37 57.87 -4.64
N ASP A 122 -19.40 57.56 -3.85
CA ASP A 122 -20.79 57.70 -4.30
C ASP A 122 -21.76 57.85 -3.11
N ASP A 123 -22.34 59.06 -3.01
CA ASP A 123 -23.41 59.44 -2.11
C ASP A 123 -24.66 58.59 -2.35
N ASN A 124 -25.05 57.76 -1.38
CA ASN A 124 -26.42 57.26 -1.24
C ASN A 124 -26.79 57.28 0.24
N ASP A 125 -27.17 58.48 0.70
CA ASP A 125 -27.98 58.72 1.88
C ASP A 125 -29.38 58.09 1.65
N ASP A 126 -29.55 56.82 2.04
CA ASP A 126 -30.84 56.27 2.44
C ASP A 126 -30.61 55.62 3.82
N ASP A 127 -30.54 56.46 4.86
CA ASP A 127 -30.72 56.11 6.28
C ASP A 127 -32.16 55.58 6.45
N ASP A 128 -32.39 54.34 6.03
CA ASP A 128 -33.53 53.56 6.52
C ASP A 128 -33.09 53.03 7.90
N ASN A 129 -33.56 53.70 8.96
CA ASN A 129 -33.51 53.16 10.32
C ASN A 129 -34.27 51.83 10.29
N ASP A 130 -33.53 50.73 10.28
CA ASP A 130 -34.10 49.39 10.33
C ASP A 130 -34.61 49.13 11.75
N GLU A 131 -35.90 49.41 11.96
CA GLU A 131 -36.67 48.96 13.12
C GLU A 131 -36.82 47.44 13.05
N ILE A 132 -36.40 46.74 14.11
CA ILE A 132 -36.46 45.27 14.19
C ILE A 132 -37.63 44.90 15.09
N GLU A 133 -38.69 44.32 14.52
CA GLU A 133 -39.82 43.73 15.25
C GLU A 133 -39.74 42.19 15.17
N VAL A 134 -39.69 41.52 16.32
CA VAL A 134 -39.60 40.05 16.43
C VAL A 134 -40.66 39.54 17.41
N LYS A 135 -41.34 38.45 17.03
CA LYS A 135 -42.29 37.76 17.92
C LYS A 135 -41.95 36.29 17.95
N GLY A 136 -41.87 35.70 19.13
CA GLY A 136 -41.56 34.28 19.29
C GLY A 136 -41.54 33.87 20.75
N TYR A 137 -40.82 32.80 21.05
CA TYR A 137 -40.59 32.33 22.41
C TYR A 137 -39.13 32.51 22.79
N ILE A 138 -38.89 32.88 24.04
CA ILE A 138 -37.54 32.92 24.58
C ILE A 138 -37.00 31.49 24.61
N THR A 139 -35.93 31.23 23.89
CA THR A 139 -35.20 29.94 23.93
C THR A 139 -33.94 30.05 24.78
N GLY A 140 -33.39 31.26 24.97
CA GLY A 140 -32.20 31.52 25.77
C GLY A 140 -32.10 32.97 26.24
N ILE A 141 -31.40 33.22 27.35
CA ILE A 141 -31.14 34.58 27.88
C ILE A 141 -29.74 34.63 28.49
N ASP A 142 -28.92 35.58 28.04
CA ASP A 142 -27.68 35.97 28.70
C ASP A 142 -27.84 37.37 29.30
N VAL A 143 -28.00 37.42 30.62
CA VAL A 143 -28.21 38.68 31.36
C VAL A 143 -26.93 39.51 31.42
N ASP A 144 -25.76 38.88 31.46
CA ASP A 144 -24.48 39.57 31.59
C ASP A 144 -24.08 40.24 30.27
N ASP A 145 -24.31 39.56 29.15
CA ASP A 145 -24.00 40.04 27.80
C ASP A 145 -25.20 40.74 27.13
N LYS A 146 -26.36 40.80 27.79
CA LYS A 146 -27.61 41.41 27.28
C LYS A 146 -28.03 40.82 25.93
N VAL A 147 -28.00 39.50 25.81
CA VAL A 147 -28.45 38.76 24.63
C VAL A 147 -29.73 38.02 24.97
N ILE A 148 -30.73 38.11 24.11
CA ILE A 148 -31.94 37.29 24.19
C ILE A 148 -32.06 36.44 22.93
N GLU A 149 -32.40 35.17 23.09
CA GLU A 149 -32.62 34.26 21.98
C GLU A 149 -34.12 34.01 21.83
N ILE A 150 -34.66 34.32 20.64
CA ILE A 150 -36.10 34.17 20.33
C ILE A 150 -36.25 33.25 19.12
N ASP A 151 -36.95 32.13 19.29
CA ASP A 151 -37.10 31.08 18.27
C ASP A 151 -35.75 30.69 17.62
N ASN A 152 -34.72 30.52 18.46
CA ASN A 152 -33.33 30.22 18.08
C ASN A 152 -32.58 31.31 17.29
N ASN A 153 -33.00 32.58 17.40
CA ASN A 153 -32.27 33.73 16.85
C ASN A 153 -31.78 34.63 17.99
N GLU A 154 -30.50 34.93 18.01
CA GLU A 154 -29.88 35.82 19.02
C GLU A 154 -30.09 37.29 18.67
N TYR A 155 -30.51 38.08 19.66
CA TYR A 155 -30.68 39.52 19.55
C TYR A 155 -29.87 40.21 20.65
N GLN A 156 -28.97 41.12 20.23
CA GLN A 156 -28.21 41.96 21.14
C GLN A 156 -29.09 43.12 21.61
N LEU A 157 -29.33 43.21 22.91
CA LEU A 157 -30.13 44.28 23.48
C LEU A 157 -29.25 45.51 23.76
N PRO A 158 -29.78 46.73 23.53
CA PRO A 158 -29.06 47.98 23.79
C PRO A 158 -28.90 48.29 25.29
N GLU A 159 -28.29 49.44 25.60
CA GLU A 159 -28.09 49.82 27.01
C GLU A 159 -29.42 50.06 27.74
N GLU A 160 -30.40 50.63 27.05
CA GLU A 160 -31.73 50.96 27.56
C GLU A 160 -32.76 49.96 27.01
N VAL A 161 -33.34 49.15 27.89
CA VAL A 161 -34.36 48.15 27.55
C VAL A 161 -35.54 48.33 28.48
N GLU A 162 -36.73 48.55 27.93
CA GLU A 162 -38.00 48.53 28.67
C GLU A 162 -38.58 47.12 28.57
N ILE A 163 -38.90 46.49 29.71
CA ILE A 163 -39.39 45.12 29.76
C ILE A 163 -40.70 45.10 30.55
N GLU A 164 -41.75 44.54 29.96
CA GLU A 164 -43.01 44.26 30.64
C GLU A 164 -43.29 42.76 30.63
N VAL A 165 -43.54 42.15 31.80
CA VAL A 165 -44.02 40.77 31.92
C VAL A 165 -45.47 40.80 32.39
N ASP A 166 -46.38 40.26 31.58
CA ASP A 166 -47.83 40.29 31.81
C ASP A 166 -48.40 41.71 32.02
N GLY A 167 -47.77 42.71 31.39
CA GLY A 167 -48.13 44.14 31.50
C GLY A 167 -47.70 44.80 32.81
N GLU A 168 -46.75 44.22 33.55
CA GLU A 168 -46.06 44.85 34.68
C GLU A 168 -44.56 45.06 34.33
N GLU A 169 -44.02 46.23 34.65
CA GLU A 169 -42.60 46.58 34.49
C GLU A 169 -41.70 45.54 35.20
N ALA A 170 -40.71 45.03 34.48
CA ALA A 170 -39.85 43.91 34.88
C ALA A 170 -38.38 44.19 34.54
N ASP A 171 -37.48 43.40 35.13
CA ASP A 171 -36.05 43.41 34.78
C ASP A 171 -35.72 42.24 33.83
N LEU A 172 -34.57 42.26 33.15
CA LEU A 172 -34.14 41.17 32.26
C LEU A 172 -34.02 39.82 32.99
N GLU A 173 -33.76 39.86 34.31
CA GLU A 173 -33.73 38.69 35.20
C GLU A 173 -35.11 38.04 35.43
N ASP A 174 -36.20 38.75 35.15
CA ASP A 174 -37.57 38.24 35.32
C ASP A 174 -38.05 37.44 34.11
N LEU A 175 -37.41 37.62 32.94
CA LEU A 175 -37.65 36.82 31.74
C LEU A 175 -37.20 35.37 31.94
N LYS A 176 -37.95 34.43 31.35
CA LYS A 176 -37.65 33.00 31.43
C LYS A 176 -37.82 32.33 30.09
N VAL A 177 -36.98 31.33 29.84
CA VAL A 177 -37.15 30.40 28.70
C VAL A 177 -38.57 29.86 28.69
N GLY A 178 -39.18 29.85 27.51
CA GLY A 178 -40.57 29.49 27.26
C GLY A 178 -41.57 30.64 27.37
N MET A 179 -41.20 31.83 27.85
CA MET A 179 -42.09 33.00 27.76
C MET A 179 -42.29 33.41 26.31
N LYS A 180 -43.51 33.81 25.97
CA LYS A 180 -43.82 34.37 24.65
C LYS A 180 -43.47 35.85 24.67
N VAL A 181 -42.69 36.32 23.71
CA VAL A 181 -42.17 37.70 23.66
C VAL A 181 -42.46 38.39 22.34
N GLU A 182 -42.64 39.69 22.42
CA GLU A 182 -42.58 40.66 21.33
C GLU A 182 -41.42 41.61 21.64
N LEU A 183 -40.40 41.60 20.79
CA LEU A 183 -39.18 42.40 20.90
C LEU A 183 -39.18 43.45 19.78
N GLU A 184 -39.08 44.72 20.14
CA GLU A 184 -38.90 45.84 19.23
C GLU A 184 -37.55 46.51 19.54
N ILE A 185 -36.67 46.68 18.54
CA ILE A 185 -35.37 47.37 18.68
C ILE A 185 -35.35 48.59 17.76
N GLU A 186 -35.18 49.78 18.35
CA GLU A 186 -35.07 51.07 17.67
C GLU A 186 -33.77 51.79 18.10
N GLU A 187 -32.77 51.86 17.20
CA GLU A 187 -31.49 52.55 17.43
C GLU A 187 -30.77 52.18 18.75
N GLU A 188 -31.04 52.93 19.82
CA GLU A 188 -30.42 52.86 21.15
C GLU A 188 -31.37 52.33 22.24
N GLU A 189 -32.62 52.01 21.90
CA GLU A 189 -33.67 51.56 22.82
C GLU A 189 -34.28 50.22 22.35
N ALA A 190 -34.70 49.36 23.28
CA ALA A 190 -35.48 48.16 22.96
C ALA A 190 -36.66 47.99 23.93
N GLU A 191 -37.79 47.50 23.42
CA GLU A 191 -38.99 47.17 24.19
C GLU A 191 -39.24 45.66 24.11
N ILE A 192 -39.47 45.02 25.25
CA ILE A 192 -39.79 43.59 25.36
C ILE A 192 -41.13 43.44 26.10
N GLU A 193 -42.18 43.07 25.37
CA GLU A 193 -43.44 42.63 25.96
C GLU A 193 -43.45 41.10 26.07
N ALA A 194 -43.39 40.58 27.28
CA ALA A 194 -43.44 39.16 27.58
C ALA A 194 -44.79 38.75 28.20
N GLU A 195 -45.37 37.65 27.73
CA GLU A 195 -46.53 37.00 28.34
C GLU A 195 -46.06 35.72 29.05
N SER A 196 -46.33 35.61 30.35
CA SER A 196 -46.13 34.35 31.06
C SER A 196 -47.05 33.30 30.46
N VAL A 197 -46.49 32.16 30.05
CA VAL A 197 -47.32 31.04 29.62
C VAL A 197 -48.10 30.52 30.83
N GLU A 198 -49.43 30.63 30.79
CA GLU A 198 -50.36 30.06 31.80
C GLU A 198 -50.38 28.50 31.83
N GLY A 199 -49.31 27.85 31.36
CA GLY A 199 -49.08 26.41 31.43
C GLY A 199 -48.29 26.07 32.67
N GLY A 200 -48.97 25.88 33.80
CA GLY A 200 -48.29 25.60 35.07
C GLY A 200 -47.38 24.38 34.99
N ASP A 201 -46.13 24.54 35.45
CA ASP A 201 -45.13 23.47 35.57
C ASP A 201 -45.75 22.16 36.07
N VAL A 202 -45.80 21.15 35.20
CA VAL A 202 -46.25 19.82 35.60
C VAL A 202 -45.03 19.01 35.99
N LYS A 203 -44.98 18.56 37.24
CA LYS A 203 -43.97 17.61 37.71
C LYS A 203 -44.52 16.19 37.63
N VAL A 204 -43.81 15.31 36.93
CA VAL A 204 -44.10 13.89 36.83
C VAL A 204 -42.98 13.11 37.50
N GLU A 205 -43.32 12.25 38.47
CA GLU A 205 -42.38 11.34 39.10
C GLU A 205 -42.68 9.90 38.67
N GLY A 206 -41.65 9.13 38.31
CA GLY A 206 -41.79 7.72 37.98
C GLY A 206 -40.45 7.06 37.66
N ASN A 207 -40.48 5.94 36.95
CA ASN A 207 -39.27 5.28 36.44
C ASN A 207 -39.14 5.51 34.95
N ILE A 208 -37.91 5.77 34.50
CA ILE A 208 -37.58 5.82 33.08
C ILE A 208 -37.81 4.43 32.50
N THR A 209 -38.72 4.30 31.55
CA THR A 209 -39.10 3.03 30.92
C THR A 209 -38.60 2.92 29.48
N ALA A 210 -38.38 4.05 28.82
CA ALA A 210 -37.74 4.16 27.52
C ALA A 210 -37.06 5.54 27.36
N LEU A 211 -36.03 5.58 26.50
CA LEU A 211 -35.34 6.78 26.06
C LEU A 211 -35.17 6.69 24.54
N ASP A 212 -35.58 7.73 23.82
CA ASP A 212 -35.36 7.85 22.38
C ASP A 212 -34.69 9.18 22.07
N PHE A 213 -33.46 9.11 21.56
CA PHE A 213 -32.65 10.27 21.21
C PHE A 213 -32.45 10.39 19.68
N ILE A 214 -33.29 9.75 18.87
CA ILE A 214 -33.20 9.84 17.41
C ILE A 214 -34.21 10.86 16.88
N GLY A 215 -33.71 12.05 16.51
CA GLY A 215 -34.54 13.13 15.98
C GLY A 215 -35.13 13.96 17.10
N VAL A 216 -36.46 13.93 17.25
CA VAL A 216 -37.11 14.58 18.40
C VAL A 216 -36.94 13.67 19.61
N TYR A 217 -36.36 14.19 20.68
CA TYR A 217 -36.05 13.40 21.86
C TYR A 217 -37.30 13.12 22.69
N HIS A 218 -37.43 11.90 23.18
CA HIS A 218 -38.55 11.46 24.02
C HIS A 218 -38.06 10.66 25.24
N ILE A 219 -38.76 10.83 26.36
CA ILE A 219 -38.58 10.07 27.59
C ILE A 219 -39.91 9.47 28.02
N GLU A 220 -39.92 8.18 28.36
CA GLU A 220 -41.12 7.50 28.86
C GLU A 220 -41.01 7.31 30.38
N ILE A 221 -41.91 7.92 31.16
CA ILE A 221 -41.99 7.79 32.62
C ILE A 221 -43.25 7.01 33.00
N ASP A 222 -43.09 5.84 33.62
CA ASP A 222 -44.20 4.96 34.05
C ASP A 222 -45.27 4.72 32.94
N GLU A 223 -44.83 4.42 31.70
CA GLU A 223 -45.68 4.19 30.51
C GLU A 223 -46.29 5.44 29.84
N GLU A 224 -45.93 6.65 30.28
CA GLU A 224 -46.30 7.91 29.61
C GLU A 224 -45.08 8.53 28.90
N GLU A 225 -45.22 8.81 27.61
CA GLU A 225 -44.18 9.40 26.77
C GLU A 225 -44.26 10.93 26.78
N TYR A 226 -43.11 11.58 26.95
CA TYR A 226 -42.97 13.03 26.97
C TYR A 226 -41.88 13.46 26.00
N LYS A 227 -42.12 14.55 25.27
CA LYS A 227 -41.13 15.19 24.40
C LYS A 227 -40.09 15.89 25.27
N ILE A 228 -38.81 15.77 24.96
CA ILE A 228 -37.72 16.48 25.64
C ILE A 228 -37.42 17.76 24.86
N ALA A 229 -37.30 18.89 25.56
CA ALA A 229 -36.87 20.16 24.98
C ALA A 229 -35.44 20.05 24.43
N GLU A 230 -35.08 20.88 23.44
CA GLU A 230 -33.72 20.92 22.89
C GLU A 230 -32.69 21.28 23.97
N GLU A 231 -33.06 22.20 24.86
CA GLU A 231 -32.30 22.56 26.05
C GLU A 231 -32.98 22.01 27.30
N VAL A 232 -32.51 20.87 27.77
CA VAL A 232 -33.01 20.23 29.00
C VAL A 232 -31.92 20.21 30.06
N GLU A 233 -32.24 20.65 31.27
CA GLU A 233 -31.35 20.51 32.42
C GLU A 233 -31.45 19.08 32.98
N VAL A 234 -30.35 18.32 32.99
CA VAL A 234 -30.31 16.97 33.54
C VAL A 234 -29.46 16.91 34.80
N LEU A 235 -30.04 16.37 35.87
CA LEU A 235 -29.40 16.17 37.16
C LEU A 235 -29.46 14.70 37.56
N LEU A 236 -28.31 14.03 37.57
CA LEU A 236 -28.14 12.66 38.06
C LEU A 236 -27.52 12.68 39.47
N ASP A 237 -28.25 12.15 40.46
CA ASP A 237 -27.83 12.16 41.87
C ASP A 237 -27.43 13.56 42.39
N GLU A 238 -28.26 14.56 42.08
CA GLU A 238 -28.07 15.98 42.47
C GLU A 238 -26.82 16.64 41.83
N LYS A 239 -26.32 16.11 40.70
CA LYS A 239 -25.21 16.70 39.93
C LYS A 239 -25.59 16.83 38.46
N ALA A 240 -25.10 17.88 37.81
CA ALA A 240 -25.24 18.07 36.37
C ALA A 240 -24.74 16.82 35.63
N ALA A 241 -25.53 16.38 34.66
CA ALA A 241 -25.32 15.20 33.83
C ALA A 241 -25.80 15.48 32.40
N GLU A 242 -25.49 14.57 31.48
CA GLU A 242 -25.95 14.62 30.08
C GLU A 242 -27.17 13.69 29.90
N LEU A 243 -27.93 13.83 28.81
CA LEU A 243 -29.07 12.94 28.52
C LEU A 243 -28.63 11.48 28.37
N GLU A 244 -27.42 11.29 27.86
CA GLU A 244 -26.76 10.01 27.63
C GLU A 244 -26.40 9.27 28.94
N ASP A 245 -26.34 10.00 30.07
CA ASP A 245 -26.11 9.41 31.39
C ASP A 245 -27.36 8.74 31.97
N LEU A 246 -28.55 9.02 31.41
CA LEU A 246 -29.79 8.41 31.85
C LEU A 246 -29.88 6.95 31.37
N GLU A 247 -30.21 6.04 32.27
CA GLU A 247 -30.45 4.62 31.95
C GLU A 247 -31.93 4.26 32.24
N VAL A 248 -32.50 3.40 31.40
CA VAL A 248 -33.81 2.79 31.66
C VAL A 248 -33.80 2.07 33.01
N GLY A 249 -34.85 2.30 33.79
CA GLY A 249 -35.04 1.83 35.17
C GLY A 249 -34.74 2.90 36.21
N MET A 250 -33.98 3.96 35.89
CA MET A 250 -33.71 5.03 36.85
C MET A 250 -35.02 5.69 37.31
N LYS A 251 -35.10 6.02 38.61
CA LYS A 251 -36.21 6.83 39.12
C LYS A 251 -35.96 8.29 38.75
N ALA A 252 -36.92 8.92 38.08
CA ALA A 252 -36.82 10.29 37.63
C ALA A 252 -38.02 11.15 38.09
N GLU A 253 -37.75 12.43 38.30
CA GLU A 253 -38.74 13.51 38.37
C GLU A 253 -38.50 14.43 37.18
N VAL A 254 -39.47 14.57 36.29
CA VAL A 254 -39.39 15.46 35.12
C VAL A 254 -40.29 16.68 35.32
N LYS A 255 -39.82 17.86 34.90
CA LYS A 255 -40.59 19.11 34.87
C LYS A 255 -40.96 19.41 33.43
N ILE A 256 -42.26 19.56 33.19
CA ILE A 256 -42.83 19.76 31.87
C ILE A 256 -43.38 21.18 31.77
N ILE A 257 -42.96 21.91 30.72
CA ILE A 257 -43.45 23.22 30.32
C ILE A 257 -43.93 23.08 28.87
N GLU A 258 -45.16 23.50 28.58
CA GLU A 258 -45.76 23.44 27.23
C GLU A 258 -45.66 22.07 26.51
N GLU A 259 -45.87 20.97 27.25
CA GLU A 259 -45.79 19.59 26.74
C GLU A 259 -44.35 19.08 26.48
N GLU A 260 -43.32 19.87 26.82
CA GLU A 260 -41.90 19.50 26.71
C GLU A 260 -41.22 19.40 28.08
N VAL A 261 -40.32 18.43 28.23
CA VAL A 261 -39.50 18.22 29.43
C VAL A 261 -38.31 19.16 29.38
N VAL A 262 -38.25 20.08 30.35
CA VAL A 262 -37.20 21.10 30.47
C VAL A 262 -36.22 20.83 31.61
N GLU A 263 -36.60 20.03 32.60
CA GLU A 263 -35.69 19.57 33.68
C GLU A 263 -35.92 18.08 33.98
N ILE A 264 -34.85 17.32 34.19
CA ILE A 264 -34.88 15.90 34.55
C ILE A 264 -34.00 15.68 35.79
N TYR A 265 -34.60 15.23 36.89
CA TYR A 265 -33.89 14.82 38.10
C TYR A 265 -33.92 13.29 38.22
N ALA A 266 -32.84 12.61 37.87
CA ALA A 266 -32.71 11.17 37.95
C ALA A 266 -31.88 10.72 39.16
N LYS A 267 -32.19 9.53 39.68
CA LYS A 267 -31.40 8.85 40.73
C LYS A 267 -30.79 7.58 40.18
N SER A 268 -29.49 7.39 40.41
CA SER A 268 -28.82 6.18 39.99
C SER A 268 -29.42 4.96 40.68
N MET A 269 -29.51 3.88 39.92
CA MET A 269 -29.93 2.59 40.46
C MET A 269 -28.73 1.91 41.12
N ALA A 270 -28.95 1.34 42.31
CA ALA A 270 -28.02 0.36 42.84
C ALA A 270 -28.16 -0.92 42.01
N ASN A 271 -27.28 -1.09 41.03
CA ASN A 271 -27.31 -2.24 40.14
C ASN A 271 -26.48 -3.40 40.71
N GLU A 272 -27.05 -4.59 40.72
CA GLU A 272 -26.28 -5.83 40.84
C GLU A 272 -25.74 -6.20 39.46
N VAL A 273 -24.56 -6.80 39.40
CA VAL A 273 -23.92 -7.23 38.15
C VAL A 273 -23.72 -8.73 38.22
N VAL A 274 -24.22 -9.43 37.20
CA VAL A 274 -24.01 -10.85 37.00
C VAL A 274 -23.22 -11.02 35.71
N GLU A 275 -22.22 -11.89 35.75
CA GLU A 275 -21.39 -12.23 34.60
C GLU A 275 -21.44 -13.75 34.42
N GLY A 276 -21.61 -14.21 33.18
CA GLY A 276 -21.67 -15.63 32.87
C GLY A 276 -22.07 -15.91 31.42
N GLU A 277 -22.25 -17.18 31.08
CA GLU A 277 -22.70 -17.63 29.76
C GLU A 277 -24.24 -17.57 29.67
N ILE A 278 -24.78 -16.98 28.60
CA ILE A 278 -26.22 -17.03 28.32
C ILE A 278 -26.58 -18.47 27.93
N THR A 279 -27.29 -19.18 28.80
CA THR A 279 -27.65 -20.60 28.62
C THR A 279 -29.07 -20.79 28.08
N ALA A 280 -29.95 -19.80 28.29
CA ALA A 280 -31.27 -19.73 27.70
C ALA A 280 -31.73 -18.28 27.52
N LEU A 281 -32.57 -18.05 26.51
CA LEU A 281 -33.18 -16.75 26.23
C LEU A 281 -34.62 -16.97 25.74
N ASP A 282 -35.60 -16.39 26.44
CA ASP A 282 -37.00 -16.39 26.02
C ASP A 282 -37.51 -14.96 25.86
N LEU A 283 -37.79 -14.59 24.62
CA LEU A 283 -38.32 -13.27 24.24
C LEU A 283 -39.83 -13.34 23.94
N ILE A 284 -40.50 -14.46 24.23
CA ILE A 284 -41.93 -14.67 23.94
C ILE A 284 -42.73 -14.67 25.25
N GLY A 285 -43.42 -13.56 25.51
CA GLY A 285 -44.37 -13.44 26.63
C GLY A 285 -43.75 -12.78 27.85
N ILE A 286 -43.33 -13.57 28.84
CA ILE A 286 -42.58 -13.08 30.01
C ILE A 286 -41.11 -13.27 29.67
N TYR A 287 -40.43 -12.15 29.46
CA TYR A 287 -39.04 -12.14 29.00
C TYR A 287 -38.14 -12.64 30.12
N HIS A 288 -37.31 -13.64 29.84
CA HIS A 288 -36.31 -14.14 30.79
C HIS A 288 -35.01 -14.50 30.09
N ILE A 289 -33.93 -14.39 30.84
CA ILE A 289 -32.57 -14.75 30.43
C ILE A 289 -31.96 -15.63 31.50
N GLU A 290 -31.29 -16.71 31.10
CA GLU A 290 -30.58 -17.62 32.00
C GLU A 290 -29.08 -17.40 31.82
N ILE A 291 -28.38 -17.01 32.89
CA ILE A 291 -26.93 -16.77 32.90
C ILE A 291 -26.31 -17.73 33.92
N ASP A 292 -25.38 -18.58 33.47
CA ASP A 292 -24.77 -19.64 34.30
C ASP A 292 -25.79 -20.51 35.07
N ASP A 293 -26.84 -20.97 34.37
CA ASP A 293 -27.96 -21.76 34.92
C ASP A 293 -28.83 -21.02 35.97
N GLU A 294 -28.70 -19.69 36.12
CA GLU A 294 -29.57 -18.86 36.95
C GLU A 294 -30.55 -18.03 36.09
N GLU A 295 -31.85 -18.15 36.36
CA GLU A 295 -32.93 -17.48 35.61
C GLU A 295 -33.22 -16.08 36.18
N TYR A 296 -33.17 -15.06 35.31
CA TYR A 296 -33.48 -13.68 35.64
C TYR A 296 -34.64 -13.15 34.79
N SER A 297 -35.47 -12.28 35.38
CA SER A 297 -36.49 -11.55 34.60
C SER A 297 -35.79 -10.55 33.69
N LEU A 298 -36.16 -10.48 32.41
CA LEU A 298 -35.54 -9.58 31.45
C LEU A 298 -36.52 -8.46 31.10
N SER A 299 -36.08 -7.19 31.21
CA SER A 299 -36.89 -6.06 30.76
C SER A 299 -37.08 -6.12 29.24
N ARG A 300 -38.28 -5.79 28.76
CA ARG A 300 -38.56 -5.69 27.32
C ARG A 300 -37.74 -4.59 26.64
N ASN A 301 -37.37 -3.59 27.41
CA ASN A 301 -36.57 -2.44 26.98
C ASN A 301 -35.14 -2.55 27.53
N ALA A 302 -34.68 -3.76 27.87
CA ALA A 302 -33.31 -3.95 28.31
C ALA A 302 -32.34 -3.50 27.22
N GLN A 303 -31.38 -2.65 27.59
CA GLN A 303 -30.36 -2.17 26.67
C GLN A 303 -29.39 -3.29 26.36
N VAL A 304 -29.18 -3.60 25.08
CA VAL A 304 -28.16 -4.57 24.66
C VAL A 304 -27.00 -3.83 24.03
N VAL A 305 -25.79 -4.11 24.51
CA VAL A 305 -24.56 -3.56 23.97
C VAL A 305 -23.66 -4.72 23.58
N ILE A 306 -23.36 -4.87 22.28
CA ILE A 306 -22.46 -5.93 21.78
C ILE A 306 -21.25 -5.25 21.16
N ASN A 307 -20.06 -5.50 21.69
CA ASN A 307 -18.80 -4.84 21.31
C ASN A 307 -18.92 -3.30 21.29
N GLY A 308 -19.58 -2.74 22.29
CA GLY A 308 -19.80 -1.29 22.40
C GLY A 308 -20.92 -0.72 21.50
N LEU A 309 -21.56 -1.53 20.66
CA LEU A 309 -22.64 -1.08 19.78
C LEU A 309 -24.02 -1.41 20.37
N SER A 310 -24.95 -0.46 20.30
CA SER A 310 -26.35 -0.67 20.70
C SER A 310 -27.03 -1.70 19.79
N LYS A 311 -27.73 -2.65 20.39
CA LYS A 311 -28.39 -3.79 19.76
C LYS A 311 -29.76 -4.05 20.36
N THR A 312 -30.51 -4.96 19.73
CA THR A 312 -31.80 -5.43 20.22
C THR A 312 -31.64 -6.73 20.99
N LEU A 313 -32.67 -7.11 21.76
CA LEU A 313 -32.68 -8.40 22.46
C LEU A 313 -32.62 -9.60 21.51
N GLU A 314 -33.06 -9.44 20.25
CA GLU A 314 -33.01 -10.49 19.23
C GLU A 314 -31.58 -10.77 18.73
N ASP A 315 -30.63 -9.87 19.00
CA ASP A 315 -29.22 -10.02 18.63
C ASP A 315 -28.42 -10.82 19.68
N LEU A 316 -29.01 -11.13 20.84
CA LEU A 316 -28.38 -11.99 21.84
C LEU A 316 -28.48 -13.46 21.42
N GLU A 317 -27.35 -14.16 21.52
CA GLU A 317 -27.25 -15.58 21.19
C GLU A 317 -26.98 -16.42 22.45
N ILE A 318 -27.46 -17.67 22.45
CA ILE A 318 -27.15 -18.64 23.52
C ILE A 318 -25.71 -19.12 23.33
N GLY A 319 -24.96 -19.19 24.43
CA GLY A 319 -23.57 -19.65 24.47
C GLY A 319 -22.54 -18.51 24.54
N ILE A 320 -22.97 -17.25 24.49
CA ILE A 320 -22.07 -16.10 24.61
C ILE A 320 -21.91 -15.68 26.07
N THR A 321 -20.71 -15.26 26.46
CA THR A 321 -20.48 -14.65 27.76
C THR A 321 -21.02 -13.22 27.76
N ALA A 322 -21.75 -12.86 28.80
CA ALA A 322 -22.36 -11.55 28.95
C ALA A 322 -22.25 -11.05 30.39
N VAL A 323 -22.24 -9.73 30.52
CA VAL A 323 -22.37 -9.00 31.78
C VAL A 323 -23.76 -8.37 31.80
N ALA A 324 -24.63 -8.88 32.66
CA ALA A 324 -25.96 -8.32 32.88
C ALA A 324 -25.96 -7.38 34.10
N LYS A 325 -26.56 -6.19 33.94
CA LYS A 325 -26.90 -5.30 35.07
C LYS A 325 -28.35 -5.52 35.46
N LEU A 326 -28.59 -5.72 36.75
CA LEU A 326 -29.89 -5.99 37.33
C LEU A 326 -30.39 -4.81 38.17
N HIS A 327 -31.69 -4.54 38.07
CA HIS A 327 -32.44 -3.68 38.96
C HIS A 327 -33.62 -4.45 39.56
N GLU A 328 -33.67 -4.58 40.89
CA GLU A 328 -34.72 -5.34 41.60
C GLU A 328 -34.96 -6.76 41.00
N ASP A 329 -33.89 -7.52 40.76
CA ASP A 329 -33.89 -8.86 40.16
C ASP A 329 -34.33 -8.91 38.67
N MET A 330 -34.46 -7.76 38.01
CA MET A 330 -34.73 -7.64 36.57
C MET A 330 -33.51 -7.15 35.80
N VAL A 331 -33.12 -7.86 34.75
CA VAL A 331 -32.05 -7.45 33.83
C VAL A 331 -32.52 -6.27 32.99
N VAL A 332 -31.83 -5.15 33.14
CA VAL A 332 -32.11 -3.88 32.42
C VAL A 332 -31.03 -3.55 31.39
N LYS A 333 -29.87 -4.19 31.45
CA LYS A 333 -28.79 -4.02 30.48
C LYS A 333 -27.98 -5.31 30.34
N VAL A 334 -27.65 -5.68 29.11
CA VAL A 334 -26.81 -6.83 28.78
C VAL A 334 -25.64 -6.31 27.94
N ILE A 335 -24.42 -6.55 28.41
CA ILE A 335 -23.19 -6.17 27.73
C ILE A 335 -22.49 -7.46 27.29
N VAL A 336 -22.21 -7.57 26.00
CA VAL A 336 -21.47 -8.68 25.41
C VAL A 336 -20.21 -8.11 24.80
N GLU A 337 -19.05 -8.61 25.24
CA GLU A 337 -17.77 -8.33 24.62
C GLU A 337 -17.24 -9.63 24.03
N PHE A 338 -16.90 -9.61 22.75
CA PHE A 338 -16.29 -10.72 22.07
C PHE A 338 -14.79 -10.50 21.98
N ASP A 339 -14.03 -11.56 22.19
CA ASP A 339 -12.61 -11.57 21.83
C ASP A 339 -12.53 -11.56 20.29
N ILE A 340 -12.07 -10.44 19.73
CA ILE A 340 -11.77 -10.30 18.31
C ILE A 340 -10.28 -10.60 18.13
N GLU A 341 -9.95 -11.64 17.37
CA GLU A 341 -8.57 -11.98 17.04
C GLU A 341 -8.35 -11.80 15.53
N GLU A 342 -7.33 -11.03 15.15
CA GLU A 342 -6.88 -10.91 13.77
C GLU A 342 -5.83 -11.99 13.50
N ILE A 343 -6.05 -12.78 12.46
CA ILE A 343 -5.20 -13.89 12.05
C ILE A 343 -4.60 -13.56 10.69
N GLU A 344 -3.28 -13.50 10.63
CA GLU A 344 -2.52 -13.41 9.38
C GLU A 344 -1.84 -14.76 9.11
N GLY A 345 -1.73 -15.15 7.84
CA GLY A 345 -0.98 -16.36 7.46
C GLY A 345 -1.24 -16.85 6.05
N GLU A 346 -0.77 -18.07 5.75
CA GLU A 346 -0.97 -18.71 4.45
C GLU A 346 -2.09 -19.76 4.52
N ILE A 347 -2.97 -19.79 3.51
CA ILE A 347 -3.94 -20.88 3.39
C ILE A 347 -3.19 -22.18 3.11
N THR A 348 -3.21 -23.10 4.06
CA THR A 348 -2.64 -24.45 3.95
C THR A 348 -3.68 -25.53 3.59
N GLY A 349 -4.96 -25.20 3.71
CA GLY A 349 -6.06 -26.11 3.36
C GLY A 349 -7.43 -25.42 3.39
N ILE A 350 -8.38 -25.94 2.61
CA ILE A 350 -9.76 -25.44 2.55
C ILE A 350 -10.70 -26.66 2.50
N ASP A 351 -11.75 -26.64 3.29
CA ASP A 351 -12.85 -27.60 3.24
C ASP A 351 -14.18 -26.88 3.04
N VAL A 352 -14.67 -26.90 1.80
CA VAL A 352 -15.90 -26.18 1.41
C VAL A 352 -17.16 -26.86 1.95
N GLU A 353 -17.13 -28.18 2.13
CA GLU A 353 -18.30 -28.93 2.61
C GLU A 353 -18.52 -28.71 4.10
N ASP A 354 -17.44 -28.74 4.89
CA ASP A 354 -17.50 -28.56 6.33
C ASP A 354 -17.32 -27.08 6.76
N GLN A 355 -17.10 -26.14 5.82
CA GLN A 355 -16.83 -24.72 6.07
C GLN A 355 -15.63 -24.47 7.00
N TYR A 356 -14.47 -25.05 6.66
CA TYR A 356 -13.22 -24.81 7.37
C TYR A 356 -12.13 -24.23 6.46
N ILE A 357 -11.27 -23.41 7.05
CA ILE A 357 -10.00 -22.95 6.46
C ILE A 357 -8.86 -23.36 7.38
N ALA A 358 -7.72 -23.75 6.81
CA ALA A 358 -6.50 -24.00 7.56
C ALA A 358 -5.47 -22.91 7.25
N ILE A 359 -5.04 -22.19 8.27
CA ILE A 359 -4.08 -21.07 8.19
C ILE A 359 -2.86 -21.50 9.00
N ASP A 360 -1.69 -21.55 8.38
CA ASP A 360 -0.44 -22.00 9.03
C ASP A 360 -0.59 -23.32 9.82
N GLU A 361 -1.26 -24.32 9.23
CA GLU A 361 -1.58 -25.63 9.81
C GLU A 361 -2.65 -25.66 10.93
N VAL A 362 -3.18 -24.51 11.36
CA VAL A 362 -4.28 -24.43 12.34
C VAL A 362 -5.62 -24.39 11.61
N LYS A 363 -6.58 -25.22 12.02
CA LYS A 363 -7.92 -25.28 11.41
C LYS A 363 -8.89 -24.37 12.13
N TYR A 364 -9.54 -23.50 11.36
CA TYR A 364 -10.56 -22.57 11.82
C TYR A 364 -11.89 -22.87 11.16
N LYS A 365 -12.96 -22.83 11.96
CA LYS A 365 -14.34 -22.95 11.45
C LYS A 365 -14.77 -21.59 10.91
N LEU A 366 -15.44 -21.55 9.77
CA LEU A 366 -16.04 -20.33 9.26
C LEU A 366 -17.45 -20.17 9.82
N ALA A 367 -17.85 -18.94 10.14
CA ALA A 367 -19.22 -18.64 10.51
C ALA A 367 -20.19 -18.94 9.35
N GLU A 368 -21.46 -19.21 9.66
CA GLU A 368 -22.49 -19.48 8.64
C GLU A 368 -22.58 -18.36 7.59
N LYS A 369 -22.33 -17.11 8.03
CA LYS A 369 -22.28 -15.91 7.21
C LYS A 369 -20.90 -15.24 7.28
N VAL A 370 -19.88 -15.94 6.81
CA VAL A 370 -18.54 -15.36 6.63
C VAL A 370 -18.51 -14.40 5.43
N GLU A 371 -17.91 -13.23 5.61
CA GLU A 371 -17.56 -12.33 4.51
C GLU A 371 -16.20 -12.76 3.93
N ILE A 372 -16.14 -13.01 2.63
CA ILE A 372 -14.91 -13.46 1.96
C ILE A 372 -14.58 -12.49 0.85
N ARG A 373 -13.33 -12.05 0.83
CA ARG A 373 -12.75 -11.18 -0.20
C ARG A 373 -11.50 -11.81 -0.79
N LEU A 374 -11.32 -11.63 -2.09
CA LEU A 374 -10.10 -11.98 -2.82
C LEU A 374 -9.59 -10.71 -3.50
N ASN A 375 -8.39 -10.27 -3.13
CA ASN A 375 -7.83 -8.98 -3.57
C ASN A 375 -8.79 -7.81 -3.30
N ASN A 376 -9.44 -7.80 -2.13
CA ASN A 376 -10.47 -6.84 -1.70
C ASN A 376 -11.80 -6.86 -2.46
N GLU A 377 -12.03 -7.82 -3.37
CA GLU A 377 -13.31 -8.01 -4.05
C GLU A 377 -14.11 -9.14 -3.42
N VAL A 378 -15.45 -9.02 -3.35
CA VAL A 378 -16.32 -10.08 -2.80
C VAL A 378 -16.10 -11.39 -3.55
N ALA A 379 -15.80 -12.45 -2.81
CA ALA A 379 -15.49 -13.78 -3.33
C ALA A 379 -16.28 -14.87 -2.62
N ALA A 380 -16.31 -16.07 -3.19
CA ALA A 380 -16.80 -17.26 -2.52
C ALA A 380 -15.63 -18.04 -1.89
N LEU A 381 -15.93 -18.88 -0.89
CA LEU A 381 -14.93 -19.77 -0.29
C LEU A 381 -14.22 -20.67 -1.32
N ALA A 382 -14.94 -21.05 -2.38
CA ALA A 382 -14.41 -21.88 -3.46
C ALA A 382 -13.39 -21.14 -4.36
N ASP A 383 -13.31 -19.82 -4.28
CA ASP A 383 -12.36 -19.00 -5.05
C ASP A 383 -11.00 -18.90 -4.35
N LEU A 384 -10.96 -19.22 -3.06
CA LEU A 384 -9.73 -19.29 -2.28
C LEU A 384 -8.89 -20.51 -2.69
N GLY A 385 -7.57 -20.39 -2.58
CA GLY A 385 -6.63 -21.44 -2.92
C GLY A 385 -5.54 -21.60 -1.87
N VAL A 386 -5.04 -22.83 -1.73
CA VAL A 386 -3.84 -23.10 -0.93
C VAL A 386 -2.66 -22.30 -1.48
N GLY A 387 -1.91 -21.65 -0.59
CA GLY A 387 -0.81 -20.77 -0.96
C GLY A 387 -1.15 -19.28 -1.02
N MET A 388 -2.42 -18.90 -0.85
CA MET A 388 -2.78 -17.47 -0.74
C MET A 388 -2.43 -16.95 0.65
N GLU A 389 -1.86 -15.75 0.72
CA GLU A 389 -1.76 -15.00 1.97
C GLU A 389 -3.14 -14.47 2.35
N ILE A 390 -3.47 -14.44 3.63
CA ILE A 390 -4.76 -13.94 4.11
C ILE A 390 -4.61 -13.13 5.38
N ASN A 391 -5.59 -12.24 5.57
CA ASN A 391 -5.95 -11.67 6.86
C ASN A 391 -7.38 -12.12 7.17
N ALA A 392 -7.62 -12.67 8.35
CA ALA A 392 -8.93 -13.16 8.79
C ALA A 392 -9.27 -12.60 10.16
N VAL A 393 -10.56 -12.45 10.44
CA VAL A 393 -11.07 -12.01 11.75
C VAL A 393 -11.83 -13.16 12.39
N GLU A 394 -11.34 -13.60 13.54
CA GLU A 394 -12.00 -14.60 14.39
C GLU A 394 -12.87 -13.90 15.44
N LEU A 395 -14.09 -14.39 15.58
CA LEU A 395 -15.06 -13.97 16.58
C LEU A 395 -15.64 -15.21 17.25
N ASN A 396 -15.42 -15.36 18.55
CA ASN A 396 -15.90 -16.51 19.35
C ASN A 396 -15.49 -17.89 18.80
N GLY A 397 -14.29 -18.01 18.27
CA GLY A 397 -13.79 -19.29 17.74
C GLY A 397 -14.23 -19.61 16.31
N GLU A 398 -14.91 -18.67 15.62
CA GLU A 398 -15.29 -18.79 14.22
C GLU A 398 -14.78 -17.59 13.41
N ILE A 399 -14.33 -17.83 12.17
CA ILE A 399 -13.92 -16.77 11.26
C ILE A 399 -15.15 -16.10 10.66
N VAL A 400 -15.30 -14.80 10.88
CA VAL A 400 -16.40 -13.99 10.36
C VAL A 400 -16.00 -13.17 9.14
N GLU A 401 -14.71 -12.90 8.95
CA GLU A 401 -14.17 -12.21 7.77
C GLU A 401 -12.88 -12.89 7.28
N VAL A 402 -12.74 -13.04 5.96
CA VAL A 402 -11.52 -13.50 5.29
C VAL A 402 -11.21 -12.55 4.15
N ASN A 403 -10.02 -11.97 4.14
CA ASN A 403 -9.48 -11.24 3.00
C ASN A 403 -8.20 -11.93 2.52
N ALA A 404 -8.31 -12.62 1.39
CA ALA A 404 -7.22 -13.33 0.77
C ALA A 404 -6.57 -12.52 -0.33
N PHE A 405 -5.27 -12.69 -0.49
CA PHE A 405 -4.47 -12.06 -1.53
C PHE A 405 -3.88 -13.15 -2.41
N LYS A 406 -4.22 -13.07 -3.69
CA LYS A 406 -3.59 -13.89 -4.72
C LYS A 406 -2.56 -13.02 -5.39
N GLU A 407 -1.27 -13.38 -5.26
CA GLU A 407 -0.20 -12.73 -6.02
C GLU A 407 -0.60 -12.70 -7.50
N GLU A 408 -0.75 -11.49 -8.05
CA GLU A 408 -0.89 -11.32 -9.48
C GLU A 408 0.45 -11.67 -10.12
N ILE A 409 0.53 -12.86 -10.70
CA ILE A 409 1.65 -13.23 -11.55
C ILE A 409 1.53 -12.42 -12.83
N LEU A 410 2.33 -11.36 -12.95
CA LEU A 410 2.47 -10.63 -14.20
C LEU A 410 3.47 -11.37 -15.10
N GLU A 411 3.26 -11.33 -16.41
CA GLU A 411 4.18 -11.90 -17.38
C GLU A 411 4.94 -10.79 -18.11
N ALA A 412 6.27 -10.88 -18.16
CA ALA A 412 7.10 -10.09 -19.06
C ALA A 412 7.66 -10.99 -20.15
N GLN A 413 7.49 -10.58 -21.40
CA GLN A 413 8.01 -11.30 -22.56
C GLN A 413 8.87 -10.36 -23.40
N GLY A 414 9.99 -10.84 -23.93
CA GLY A 414 10.86 -10.03 -24.78
C GLY A 414 12.25 -10.62 -24.95
N LYS A 415 13.19 -9.83 -25.49
CA LYS A 415 14.61 -10.18 -25.55
C LYS A 415 15.35 -9.66 -24.31
N ILE A 416 16.25 -10.47 -23.76
CA ILE A 416 17.21 -9.98 -22.78
C ILE A 416 18.13 -8.97 -23.46
N THR A 417 18.18 -7.74 -22.97
CA THR A 417 19.07 -6.69 -23.48
C THR A 417 20.24 -6.37 -22.52
N ALA A 418 20.12 -6.74 -21.25
CA ALA A 418 21.19 -6.63 -20.26
C ALA A 418 20.93 -7.59 -19.09
N ILE A 419 22.00 -8.06 -18.45
CA ILE A 419 21.95 -8.91 -17.25
C ILE A 419 22.88 -8.28 -16.21
N ASN A 420 22.38 -7.96 -15.02
CA ASN A 420 23.20 -7.46 -13.92
C ASN A 420 23.09 -8.39 -12.70
N LEU A 421 24.04 -9.33 -12.60
CA LEU A 421 24.05 -10.31 -11.50
C LEU A 421 24.39 -9.70 -10.14
N GLN A 422 25.12 -8.56 -10.12
CA GLN A 422 25.48 -7.87 -8.88
C GLN A 422 24.27 -7.15 -8.28
N GLU A 423 23.50 -6.45 -9.11
CA GLU A 423 22.26 -5.78 -8.69
C GLU A 423 21.05 -6.71 -8.69
N ARG A 424 21.23 -7.96 -9.17
CA ARG A 424 20.19 -8.96 -9.35
C ARG A 424 19.03 -8.42 -10.18
N SER A 425 19.31 -7.93 -11.39
CA SER A 425 18.29 -7.48 -12.33
C SER A 425 18.53 -7.99 -13.75
N ILE A 426 17.46 -8.05 -14.54
CA ILE A 426 17.50 -8.38 -15.97
C ILE A 426 16.67 -7.34 -16.71
N THR A 427 17.22 -6.82 -17.80
CA THR A 427 16.49 -5.92 -18.69
C THR A 427 15.88 -6.72 -19.85
N ILE A 428 14.55 -6.70 -19.96
CA ILE A 428 13.78 -7.36 -21.02
C ILE A 428 13.13 -6.28 -21.89
N ASP A 429 13.46 -6.25 -23.18
CA ASP A 429 13.01 -5.23 -24.15
C ASP A 429 13.20 -3.78 -23.65
N GLY A 430 14.31 -3.52 -22.94
CA GLY A 430 14.66 -2.19 -22.42
C GLY A 430 14.00 -1.81 -21.08
N VAL A 431 13.21 -2.69 -20.47
CA VAL A 431 12.66 -2.50 -19.11
C VAL A 431 13.45 -3.34 -18.12
N ASP A 432 13.97 -2.71 -17.07
CA ASP A 432 14.75 -3.40 -16.03
C ASP A 432 13.83 -4.00 -14.96
N TYR A 433 14.05 -5.28 -14.67
CA TYR A 433 13.26 -6.05 -13.72
C TYR A 433 14.16 -6.62 -12.61
N PRO A 434 13.87 -6.34 -11.33
CA PRO A 434 14.59 -6.97 -10.22
C PRO A 434 14.28 -8.47 -10.15
N LEU A 435 15.27 -9.27 -9.73
CA LEU A 435 15.15 -10.72 -9.56
C LEU A 435 14.82 -11.04 -8.09
N ALA A 436 13.82 -11.89 -7.87
CA ALA A 436 13.54 -12.42 -6.54
C ALA A 436 14.69 -13.30 -6.02
N THR A 437 14.65 -13.69 -4.75
CA THR A 437 15.53 -14.72 -4.22
C THR A 437 15.10 -16.09 -4.74
N GLY A 438 16.04 -16.90 -5.25
CA GLY A 438 15.74 -18.26 -5.70
C GLY A 438 15.03 -18.37 -7.06
N VAL A 439 15.28 -17.41 -7.98
CA VAL A 439 14.71 -17.44 -9.34
C VAL A 439 14.93 -18.80 -10.01
N ILE A 440 13.85 -19.36 -10.56
CA ILE A 440 13.89 -20.60 -11.33
C ILE A 440 14.19 -20.24 -12.78
N VAL A 441 15.31 -20.73 -13.33
CA VAL A 441 15.69 -20.49 -14.72
C VAL A 441 15.58 -21.79 -15.51
N LYS A 442 14.97 -21.70 -16.69
CA LYS A 442 15.00 -22.77 -17.70
C LYS A 442 15.43 -22.22 -19.04
N ILE A 443 16.30 -22.93 -19.73
CA ILE A 443 16.74 -22.59 -21.08
C ILE A 443 16.36 -23.74 -22.01
N SER A 444 15.52 -23.45 -23.00
CA SER A 444 14.98 -24.46 -23.94
C SER A 444 14.33 -25.65 -23.22
N GLY A 445 13.69 -25.40 -22.07
CA GLY A 445 12.99 -26.39 -21.26
C GLY A 445 13.83 -27.15 -20.22
N GLU A 446 15.17 -27.06 -20.29
CA GLU A 446 16.09 -27.68 -19.32
C GLU A 446 16.37 -26.72 -18.16
N ALA A 447 16.65 -27.26 -16.96
CA ALA A 447 16.99 -26.45 -15.79
C ALA A 447 18.36 -25.78 -15.98
N ALA A 448 18.45 -24.51 -15.61
CA ALA A 448 19.64 -23.66 -15.77
C ALA A 448 19.83 -22.72 -14.56
N THR A 449 20.92 -21.96 -14.54
CA THR A 449 21.19 -20.89 -13.57
C THR A 449 21.06 -19.51 -14.24
N LEU A 450 21.15 -18.44 -13.43
CA LEU A 450 21.17 -17.06 -13.94
C LEU A 450 22.43 -16.77 -14.76
N GLU A 451 23.52 -17.50 -14.54
CA GLU A 451 24.79 -17.34 -15.27
C GLU A 451 24.70 -17.94 -16.67
N ASP A 452 23.77 -18.87 -16.89
CA ASP A 452 23.54 -19.48 -18.21
C ASP A 452 22.74 -18.58 -19.16
N LEU A 453 22.13 -17.49 -18.65
CA LEU A 453 21.38 -16.55 -19.47
C LEU A 453 22.33 -15.64 -20.25
N ILE A 454 21.97 -15.38 -21.51
CA ILE A 454 22.79 -14.57 -22.43
C ILE A 454 21.93 -13.46 -23.01
N VAL A 455 22.53 -12.28 -23.15
CA VAL A 455 21.92 -11.16 -23.89
C VAL A 455 21.53 -11.62 -25.31
N GLY A 456 20.31 -11.28 -25.70
CA GLY A 456 19.71 -11.67 -26.98
C GLY A 456 18.77 -12.87 -26.91
N MET A 457 18.78 -13.67 -25.83
CA MET A 457 17.78 -14.73 -25.63
C MET A 457 16.37 -14.14 -25.56
N THR A 458 15.39 -14.83 -26.16
CA THR A 458 13.97 -14.52 -25.93
C THR A 458 13.55 -15.17 -24.62
N VAL A 459 12.87 -14.42 -23.76
CA VAL A 459 12.40 -14.88 -22.46
C VAL A 459 10.92 -14.63 -22.26
N GLU A 460 10.31 -15.52 -21.49
CA GLU A 460 9.06 -15.32 -20.78
C GLU A 460 9.35 -15.40 -19.29
N ALA A 461 9.03 -14.34 -18.56
CA ALA A 461 9.31 -14.20 -17.13
C ALA A 461 8.02 -14.02 -16.35
N GLU A 462 7.87 -14.76 -15.25
CA GLU A 462 6.78 -14.61 -14.30
C GLU A 462 7.23 -13.68 -13.15
N LEU A 463 6.43 -12.67 -12.83
CA LEU A 463 6.72 -11.67 -11.81
C LEU A 463 5.73 -11.73 -10.65
N ALA A 464 6.22 -11.59 -9.42
CA ALA A 464 5.44 -11.25 -8.24
C ALA A 464 6.04 -10.00 -7.60
N ASP A 465 5.19 -9.05 -7.19
CA ASP A 465 5.60 -7.75 -6.64
C ASP A 465 6.62 -7.00 -7.50
N GLY A 466 6.46 -7.10 -8.83
CA GLY A 466 7.37 -6.49 -9.79
C GLY A 466 8.77 -7.12 -9.85
N LYS A 467 9.00 -8.25 -9.16
CA LYS A 467 10.24 -9.03 -9.20
C LYS A 467 10.04 -10.32 -9.99
N ILE A 468 11.01 -10.70 -10.80
CA ILE A 468 10.98 -11.95 -11.55
C ILE A 468 11.20 -13.15 -10.60
N LEU A 469 10.26 -14.08 -10.61
CA LEU A 469 10.30 -15.38 -9.90
C LEU A 469 10.79 -16.52 -10.80
N LYS A 470 10.40 -16.52 -12.07
CA LYS A 470 10.76 -17.57 -13.04
C LYS A 470 11.15 -16.98 -14.37
N ILE A 471 12.11 -17.61 -15.05
CA ILE A 471 12.58 -17.24 -16.39
C ILE A 471 12.57 -18.48 -17.26
N TYR A 472 11.84 -18.42 -18.36
CA TYR A 472 11.84 -19.40 -19.43
C TYR A 472 12.48 -18.77 -20.66
N ALA A 473 13.75 -19.10 -20.91
CA ALA A 473 14.52 -18.58 -22.02
C ALA A 473 14.57 -19.57 -23.19
N GLU A 474 14.58 -19.06 -24.41
CA GLU A 474 14.86 -19.80 -25.63
C GLU A 474 16.06 -19.21 -26.35
N ILE A 475 16.94 -20.10 -26.83
CA ILE A 475 18.09 -19.70 -27.66
C ILE A 475 17.54 -19.40 -29.06
N ILE A 476 17.62 -18.15 -29.49
CA ILE A 476 17.29 -17.78 -30.87
C ILE A 476 18.34 -18.42 -31.80
N GLU A 477 17.92 -18.96 -32.94
CA GLU A 477 18.83 -19.54 -33.94
C GLU A 477 19.99 -18.59 -34.25
N THR A 478 21.19 -18.95 -33.79
CA THR A 478 22.41 -18.18 -34.03
C THR A 478 22.98 -18.54 -35.39
N ASN A 479 23.42 -17.54 -36.16
CA ASN A 479 24.28 -17.82 -37.30
C ASN A 479 25.65 -18.26 -36.78
N LYS A 480 26.15 -19.41 -37.25
CA LYS A 480 27.49 -19.89 -36.93
C LYS A 480 28.45 -19.47 -38.02
N VAL A 481 29.61 -18.96 -37.63
CA VAL A 481 30.73 -18.70 -38.52
C VAL A 481 31.94 -19.44 -37.95
N GLU A 482 32.58 -20.24 -38.79
CA GLU A 482 33.80 -20.99 -38.44
C GLU A 482 34.96 -20.41 -39.24
N GLY A 483 36.12 -20.24 -38.61
CA GLY A 483 37.33 -19.80 -39.29
C GLY A 483 38.49 -19.52 -38.34
N GLU A 484 39.54 -18.90 -38.86
CA GLU A 484 40.72 -18.50 -38.11
C GLU A 484 40.55 -17.09 -37.53
N ILE A 485 40.95 -16.90 -36.26
CA ILE A 485 41.03 -15.56 -35.66
C ILE A 485 42.19 -14.79 -36.29
N THR A 486 41.87 -13.90 -37.23
CA THR A 486 42.85 -13.10 -37.98
C THR A 486 43.03 -11.69 -37.42
N GLY A 487 42.20 -11.28 -36.46
CA GLY A 487 42.27 -9.95 -35.85
C GLY A 487 41.49 -9.89 -34.54
N LEU A 488 42.05 -9.19 -33.56
CA LEU A 488 41.46 -9.00 -32.24
C LEU A 488 41.70 -7.55 -31.81
N ASP A 489 40.63 -6.76 -31.71
CA ASP A 489 40.68 -5.41 -31.14
C ASP A 489 39.83 -5.38 -29.87
N LEU A 490 40.50 -5.36 -28.72
CA LEU A 490 39.87 -5.31 -27.40
C LEU A 490 39.83 -3.90 -26.81
N ILE A 491 40.20 -2.87 -27.58
CA ILE A 491 40.29 -1.48 -27.10
C ILE A 491 39.08 -0.68 -27.59
N GLY A 492 38.09 -0.51 -26.70
CA GLY A 492 36.92 0.32 -26.96
C GLY A 492 35.73 -0.52 -27.41
N ILE A 493 35.36 -0.42 -28.69
CA ILE A 493 34.36 -1.30 -29.27
C ILE A 493 35.08 -2.57 -29.69
N TYR A 494 34.73 -3.69 -29.05
CA TYR A 494 35.43 -4.96 -29.28
C TYR A 494 35.11 -5.48 -30.68
N HIS A 495 36.14 -5.82 -31.45
CA HIS A 495 36.00 -6.44 -32.76
C HIS A 495 36.83 -7.72 -32.84
N LEU A 496 36.28 -8.75 -33.46
CA LEU A 496 36.95 -10.01 -33.77
C LEU A 496 36.85 -10.25 -35.27
N SER A 497 37.97 -10.55 -35.92
CA SER A 497 37.98 -10.94 -37.33
C SER A 497 38.14 -12.45 -37.47
N ILE A 498 37.19 -13.09 -38.16
CA ILE A 498 37.26 -14.50 -38.56
C ILE A 498 37.45 -14.55 -40.08
N ASP A 499 38.51 -15.19 -40.55
CA ASP A 499 38.86 -15.28 -41.99
C ASP A 499 38.90 -13.91 -42.71
N ASN A 500 39.41 -12.86 -42.04
CA ASN A 500 39.42 -11.46 -42.49
C ASN A 500 38.04 -10.77 -42.61
N GLN A 501 36.97 -11.39 -42.10
CA GLN A 501 35.69 -10.71 -41.91
C GLN A 501 35.55 -10.23 -40.46
N GLU A 502 35.30 -8.94 -40.29
CA GLU A 502 35.19 -8.30 -38.98
C GLU A 502 33.75 -8.40 -38.43
N TYR A 503 33.65 -8.75 -37.15
CA TYR A 503 32.41 -8.86 -36.40
C TYR A 503 32.51 -8.04 -35.12
N HIS A 504 31.37 -7.50 -34.69
CA HIS A 504 31.27 -6.81 -33.42
C HIS A 504 31.20 -7.84 -32.30
N LEU A 505 32.03 -7.67 -31.27
CA LEU A 505 32.15 -8.59 -30.15
C LEU A 505 31.47 -7.99 -28.93
N LEU A 506 30.49 -8.68 -28.36
CA LEU A 506 29.92 -8.23 -27.10
C LEU A 506 30.96 -8.43 -25.99
N ARG A 507 31.08 -7.45 -25.10
CA ARG A 507 32.01 -7.52 -23.96
C ARG A 507 31.73 -8.72 -23.05
N GLU A 508 30.50 -9.20 -23.04
CA GLU A 508 30.01 -10.33 -22.24
C GLU A 508 29.90 -11.62 -23.07
N ALA A 509 30.53 -11.68 -24.24
CA ALA A 509 30.54 -12.90 -25.04
C ALA A 509 31.21 -14.04 -24.26
N ILE A 510 30.55 -15.21 -24.25
CA ILE A 510 31.11 -16.40 -23.60
C ILE A 510 32.25 -16.93 -24.44
N VAL A 511 33.44 -17.09 -23.86
CA VAL A 511 34.59 -17.66 -24.55
C VAL A 511 34.93 -19.01 -23.94
N THR A 512 35.15 -19.99 -24.80
CA THR A 512 35.74 -21.26 -24.43
C THR A 512 36.96 -21.54 -25.29
N ILE A 513 38.06 -21.99 -24.70
CA ILE A 513 39.27 -22.43 -25.38
C ILE A 513 39.47 -23.91 -25.07
N ASN A 514 39.47 -24.76 -26.09
CA ASN A 514 39.58 -26.21 -25.93
C ASN A 514 38.51 -26.80 -24.98
N GLU A 515 37.26 -26.34 -25.11
CA GLU A 515 36.12 -26.73 -24.26
C GLU A 515 36.18 -26.26 -22.78
N GLU A 516 37.22 -25.50 -22.39
CA GLU A 516 37.32 -24.88 -21.06
C GLU A 516 36.95 -23.39 -21.14
N GLU A 517 36.30 -22.85 -20.11
CA GLU A 517 35.95 -21.42 -20.01
C GLU A 517 37.21 -20.54 -20.00
N ALA A 518 37.18 -19.43 -20.72
CA ALA A 518 38.31 -18.51 -20.88
C ALA A 518 37.86 -17.04 -20.91
N GLU A 519 38.80 -16.12 -20.74
CA GLU A 519 38.56 -14.67 -20.89
C GLU A 519 38.78 -14.24 -22.35
N LEU A 520 38.23 -13.09 -22.77
CA LEU A 520 38.44 -12.55 -24.13
C LEU A 520 39.93 -12.28 -24.40
N GLU A 521 40.67 -11.93 -23.35
CA GLU A 521 42.10 -11.67 -23.35
C GLU A 521 42.95 -12.94 -23.61
N ASP A 522 42.38 -14.13 -23.40
CA ASP A 522 43.05 -15.40 -23.66
C ASP A 522 43.01 -15.80 -25.13
N LEU A 523 42.19 -15.14 -25.95
CA LEU A 523 42.13 -15.37 -27.40
C LEU A 523 43.42 -14.89 -28.07
N GLN A 524 43.95 -15.72 -28.96
CA GLN A 524 45.16 -15.43 -29.72
C GLN A 524 44.89 -15.49 -31.22
N LEU A 525 45.63 -14.67 -31.97
CA LEU A 525 45.65 -14.75 -33.42
C LEU A 525 46.10 -16.16 -33.84
N GLY A 526 45.49 -16.69 -34.90
CA GLY A 526 45.78 -18.05 -35.40
C GLY A 526 44.98 -19.17 -34.73
N MET A 527 44.28 -18.91 -33.62
CA MET A 527 43.30 -19.87 -33.09
C MET A 527 42.19 -20.10 -34.10
N THR A 528 41.76 -21.34 -34.26
CA THR A 528 40.52 -21.65 -34.99
C THR A 528 39.35 -21.52 -34.05
N GLY A 529 38.26 -20.89 -34.49
CA GLY A 529 37.10 -20.64 -33.64
C GLY A 529 35.77 -20.76 -34.37
N ILE A 530 34.75 -21.20 -33.63
CA ILE A 530 33.35 -21.11 -34.02
C ILE A 530 32.73 -19.94 -33.25
N ILE A 531 32.28 -18.92 -33.97
CA ILE A 531 31.56 -17.80 -33.39
C ILE A 531 30.05 -17.95 -33.62
N TYR A 532 29.28 -17.56 -32.61
CA TYR A 532 27.83 -17.60 -32.62
C TYR A 532 27.31 -16.16 -32.65
N LEU A 533 26.53 -15.84 -33.68
CA LEU A 533 26.06 -14.48 -33.95
C LEU A 533 24.58 -14.34 -33.64
N VAL A 534 24.22 -13.24 -32.97
CA VAL A 534 22.87 -12.71 -32.86
C VAL A 534 22.88 -11.28 -33.38
N ASP A 535 22.06 -10.98 -34.38
CA ASP A 535 22.00 -9.65 -35.01
C ASP A 535 23.36 -9.11 -35.49
N ASN A 536 24.27 -10.02 -35.90
CA ASN A 536 25.66 -9.77 -36.34
C ASN A 536 26.67 -9.42 -35.22
N ASP A 537 26.24 -9.51 -33.96
CA ASP A 537 27.10 -9.42 -32.79
C ASP A 537 27.49 -10.83 -32.31
N ILE A 538 28.76 -11.01 -31.92
CA ILE A 538 29.26 -12.26 -31.35
C ILE A 538 28.80 -12.36 -29.90
N ILE A 539 28.04 -13.42 -29.60
CA ILE A 539 27.56 -13.75 -28.25
C ILE A 539 28.33 -14.92 -27.61
N LYS A 540 28.99 -15.75 -28.43
CA LYS A 540 29.80 -16.89 -27.97
C LYS A 540 30.93 -17.19 -28.94
N ILE A 541 32.08 -17.58 -28.39
CA ILE A 541 33.28 -18.02 -29.10
C ILE A 541 33.69 -19.39 -28.55
N GLU A 542 33.79 -20.39 -29.43
CA GLU A 542 34.39 -21.70 -29.14
C GLU A 542 35.71 -21.78 -29.91
N ALA A 543 36.79 -21.38 -29.27
CA ALA A 543 38.14 -21.39 -29.83
C ALA A 543 38.87 -22.70 -29.50
N THR A 544 39.75 -23.11 -30.40
CA THR A 544 40.67 -24.23 -30.21
C THR A 544 42.08 -23.68 -30.30
N GLN A 545 42.86 -23.83 -29.22
CA GLN A 545 44.24 -23.38 -29.18
C GLN A 545 45.07 -24.20 -30.17
N VAL A 546 45.97 -23.53 -30.87
CA VAL A 546 46.94 -24.18 -31.72
C VAL A 546 47.99 -24.87 -30.85
N ASP A 547 48.15 -26.18 -30.99
CA ASP A 547 49.20 -26.94 -30.29
C ASP A 547 50.56 -26.39 -30.72
N SER A 548 51.21 -25.60 -29.86
CA SER A 548 52.56 -25.10 -30.07
C SER A 548 53.58 -25.95 -29.30
N LYS A 549 54.71 -26.26 -29.94
CA LYS A 549 55.83 -26.94 -29.28
C LYS A 549 57.16 -26.46 -29.82
N ILE A 550 58.14 -26.31 -28.94
CA ILE A 550 59.52 -26.08 -29.32
C ILE A 550 60.22 -27.44 -29.47
N VAL A 551 60.80 -27.68 -30.64
CA VAL A 551 61.66 -28.84 -30.88
C VAL A 551 63.09 -28.37 -31.02
N HIS A 552 63.95 -28.87 -30.15
CA HIS A 552 65.39 -28.67 -30.24
C HIS A 552 66.04 -29.78 -31.06
N GLY A 553 66.95 -29.42 -31.95
CA GLY A 553 67.90 -30.36 -32.51
C GLY A 553 68.67 -29.86 -33.71
N GLU A 554 69.44 -30.77 -34.27
CA GLU A 554 70.31 -30.48 -35.40
C GLU A 554 69.54 -30.49 -36.72
N ILE A 555 69.70 -29.45 -37.54
CA ILE A 555 69.16 -29.38 -38.90
C ILE A 555 69.88 -30.43 -39.78
N LYS A 556 69.15 -31.44 -40.24
CA LYS A 556 69.68 -32.53 -41.07
C LYS A 556 69.41 -32.38 -42.56
N ASP A 557 68.34 -31.69 -42.91
CA ASP A 557 67.93 -31.48 -44.29
C ASP A 557 67.05 -30.23 -44.41
N ILE A 558 67.15 -29.54 -45.54
CA ILE A 558 66.34 -28.37 -45.88
C ILE A 558 65.89 -28.56 -47.33
N ASP A 559 64.61 -28.85 -47.54
CA ASP A 559 64.03 -28.98 -48.88
C ASP A 559 63.23 -27.72 -49.21
N LEU A 560 63.79 -26.93 -50.14
CA LEU A 560 63.19 -25.67 -50.62
C LEU A 560 62.52 -25.82 -51.99
N ILE A 561 62.20 -27.06 -52.42
CA ILE A 561 61.58 -27.32 -53.72
C ILE A 561 60.13 -27.77 -53.52
N GLY A 562 59.19 -26.84 -53.71
CA GLY A 562 57.76 -27.11 -53.54
C GLY A 562 57.28 -26.63 -52.17
N ILE A 563 56.63 -27.50 -51.40
CA ILE A 563 56.30 -27.23 -50.00
C ILE A 563 57.61 -27.31 -49.21
N TYR A 564 57.96 -26.22 -48.53
CA TYR A 564 59.23 -26.14 -47.82
C TYR A 564 59.21 -27.04 -46.58
N HIS A 565 60.26 -27.85 -46.42
CA HIS A 565 60.41 -28.72 -45.26
C HIS A 565 61.79 -28.55 -44.62
N ILE A 566 61.82 -28.64 -43.29
CA ILE A 566 63.06 -28.74 -42.52
C ILE A 566 63.07 -30.04 -41.70
N THR A 567 64.18 -30.76 -41.73
CA THR A 567 64.37 -31.93 -40.87
C THR A 567 65.23 -31.55 -39.68
N VAL A 568 64.65 -31.59 -38.48
CA VAL A 568 65.36 -31.37 -37.22
C VAL A 568 65.43 -32.68 -36.45
N GLY A 569 66.66 -33.14 -36.17
CA GLY A 569 66.90 -34.47 -35.61
C GLY A 569 66.51 -35.57 -36.60
N THR A 570 65.41 -36.29 -36.34
CA THR A 570 64.90 -37.38 -37.20
C THR A 570 63.53 -37.13 -37.81
N LYS A 571 62.87 -36.01 -37.49
CA LYS A 571 61.52 -35.68 -37.98
C LYS A 571 61.61 -34.51 -38.96
N ALA A 572 60.89 -34.61 -40.07
CA ALA A 572 60.68 -33.53 -41.02
C ALA A 572 59.41 -32.76 -40.63
N TYR A 573 59.46 -31.44 -40.79
CA TYR A 573 58.37 -30.51 -40.52
C TYR A 573 58.15 -29.62 -41.74
N GLU A 574 56.90 -29.29 -42.02
CA GLU A 574 56.53 -28.28 -43.02
C GLU A 574 56.87 -26.88 -42.50
N ILE A 575 57.26 -25.96 -43.37
CA ILE A 575 57.66 -24.60 -43.00
C ILE A 575 56.58 -23.61 -43.45
N SER A 576 56.18 -22.69 -42.55
CA SER A 576 55.23 -21.62 -42.84
C SER A 576 55.77 -20.66 -43.91
N GLU A 577 54.88 -20.07 -44.72
CA GLU A 577 55.25 -19.01 -45.66
C GLU A 577 55.75 -17.74 -44.95
N ASP A 578 55.27 -17.50 -43.73
CA ASP A 578 55.62 -16.35 -42.87
C ASP A 578 56.69 -16.70 -41.83
N LEU A 579 57.52 -17.71 -42.12
CA LEU A 579 58.57 -18.19 -41.21
C LEU A 579 59.54 -17.06 -40.79
N GLN A 580 59.73 -16.91 -39.48
CA GLN A 580 60.80 -16.09 -38.92
C GLN A 580 62.06 -16.93 -38.69
N VAL A 581 63.22 -16.43 -39.13
CA VAL A 581 64.51 -17.11 -38.96
C VAL A 581 65.50 -16.19 -38.27
N THR A 582 66.13 -16.70 -37.22
CA THR A 582 67.30 -16.07 -36.60
C THR A 582 68.49 -17.03 -36.64
N ILE A 583 69.68 -16.48 -36.89
CA ILE A 583 70.94 -17.22 -36.77
C ILE A 583 71.82 -16.47 -35.79
N ASP A 584 72.22 -17.14 -34.71
CA ASP A 584 73.07 -16.56 -33.67
C ASP A 584 72.47 -15.28 -33.04
N GLY A 585 71.13 -15.19 -33.00
CA GLY A 585 70.36 -14.06 -32.46
C GLY A 585 70.16 -12.87 -33.41
N GLU A 586 70.59 -12.97 -34.67
CA GLU A 586 70.36 -11.95 -35.71
C GLU A 586 69.34 -12.45 -36.74
N GLU A 587 68.49 -11.56 -37.26
CA GLU A 587 67.50 -11.88 -38.30
C GLU A 587 68.19 -12.42 -39.55
N ALA A 588 67.68 -13.52 -40.08
CA ALA A 588 68.25 -14.26 -41.20
C ALA A 588 67.17 -14.72 -42.17
N THR A 589 67.59 -15.25 -43.30
CA THR A 589 66.73 -15.86 -44.31
C THR A 589 66.86 -17.38 -44.29
N LEU A 590 65.83 -18.09 -44.76
CA LEU A 590 65.83 -19.55 -44.84
C LEU A 590 67.01 -20.10 -45.69
N GLN A 591 67.54 -19.32 -46.63
CA GLN A 591 68.70 -19.73 -47.43
C GLN A 591 70.04 -19.66 -46.69
N GLU A 592 70.10 -18.97 -45.55
CA GLU A 592 71.32 -18.82 -44.74
C GLU A 592 71.47 -19.94 -43.70
N LEU A 593 70.44 -20.76 -43.50
CA LEU A 593 70.52 -21.96 -42.68
C LEU A 593 71.43 -23.01 -43.33
N GLU A 594 72.31 -23.59 -42.54
CA GLU A 594 73.18 -24.68 -42.97
C GLU A 594 72.83 -26.00 -42.27
N ILE A 595 73.05 -27.11 -42.99
CA ILE A 595 72.97 -28.45 -42.39
C ILE A 595 74.01 -28.56 -41.27
N ASN A 596 73.62 -29.22 -40.17
CA ASN A 596 74.36 -29.40 -38.92
C ASN A 596 74.40 -28.17 -38.00
N MET A 597 73.64 -27.11 -38.28
CA MET A 597 73.32 -26.11 -37.26
C MET A 597 72.39 -26.74 -36.20
N GLU A 598 72.62 -26.41 -34.93
CA GLU A 598 71.64 -26.70 -33.88
C GLU A 598 70.55 -25.64 -33.95
N ALA A 599 69.28 -26.03 -33.84
CA ALA A 599 68.17 -25.09 -33.92
C ALA A 599 67.07 -25.40 -32.90
N ASN A 600 66.44 -24.34 -32.42
CA ASN A 600 65.16 -24.36 -31.74
C ASN A 600 64.11 -24.01 -32.78
N ILE A 601 63.20 -24.94 -33.08
CA ILE A 601 62.10 -24.68 -34.00
C ILE A 601 60.79 -24.61 -33.23
N LEU A 602 60.03 -23.52 -33.40
CA LEU A 602 58.68 -23.39 -32.88
C LEU A 602 57.71 -23.95 -33.92
N ILE A 603 56.98 -24.98 -33.53
CA ILE A 603 56.03 -25.68 -34.36
C ILE A 603 54.63 -25.40 -33.85
N GLU A 604 53.75 -24.95 -34.73
CA GLU A 604 52.33 -24.71 -34.50
C GLU A 604 51.53 -25.53 -35.51
N ASN A 605 50.62 -26.39 -35.05
CA ASN A 605 49.84 -27.30 -35.92
C ASN A 605 50.71 -28.16 -36.89
N GLU A 606 51.86 -28.64 -36.41
CA GLU A 606 52.85 -29.38 -37.21
C GLU A 606 53.61 -28.57 -38.28
N VAL A 607 53.38 -27.25 -38.36
CA VAL A 607 54.08 -26.32 -39.24
C VAL A 607 55.09 -25.49 -38.44
N VAL A 608 56.29 -25.31 -38.97
CA VAL A 608 57.34 -24.48 -38.35
C VAL A 608 57.09 -23.02 -38.64
N ILE A 609 56.92 -22.21 -37.61
CA ILE A 609 56.69 -20.77 -37.71
C ILE A 609 57.90 -19.92 -37.29
N GLU A 610 58.81 -20.48 -36.50
CA GLU A 610 60.06 -19.83 -36.09
C GLU A 610 61.22 -20.83 -36.07
N ILE A 611 62.39 -20.40 -36.54
CA ILE A 611 63.66 -21.16 -36.45
C ILE A 611 64.73 -20.24 -35.84
N ASP A 612 65.18 -20.57 -34.64
CA ASP A 612 66.35 -19.95 -34.01
C ASP A 612 67.53 -20.92 -34.09
N ALA A 613 68.45 -20.67 -35.02
CA ALA A 613 69.59 -21.53 -35.33
C ALA A 613 70.91 -20.98 -34.78
N PHE A 614 71.81 -21.89 -34.42
CA PHE A 614 73.10 -21.57 -33.82
C PHE A 614 74.24 -22.16 -34.62
N THR A 615 75.24 -21.35 -34.94
CA THR A 615 76.45 -21.83 -35.60
C THR A 615 77.26 -22.68 -34.64
N SER A 616 78.00 -23.65 -35.18
CA SER A 616 78.89 -24.49 -34.37
C SER A 616 79.92 -23.69 -33.57
N GLU A 617 80.29 -22.48 -34.00
CA GLU A 617 81.20 -21.60 -33.27
C GLU A 617 80.56 -21.08 -31.98
N ILE A 618 79.33 -20.57 -32.06
CA ILE A 618 78.55 -20.12 -30.90
C ILE A 618 78.21 -21.28 -29.98
N VAL A 619 77.76 -22.42 -30.49
CA VAL A 619 77.49 -23.61 -29.68
C VAL A 619 78.76 -24.04 -28.91
N ASN A 620 79.93 -23.97 -29.55
CA ASN A 620 81.21 -24.27 -28.88
C ASN A 620 81.64 -23.20 -27.88
N GLU A 621 81.28 -21.93 -28.08
CA GLU A 621 81.55 -20.84 -27.16
C GLU A 621 80.64 -20.92 -25.92
N ILE A 622 79.34 -21.13 -26.12
CA ILE A 622 78.35 -21.41 -25.08
C ILE A 622 78.81 -22.61 -24.24
N ASN A 623 79.15 -23.73 -24.89
CA ASN A 623 79.67 -24.92 -24.20
C ASN A 623 80.99 -24.65 -23.45
N ARG A 624 81.90 -23.83 -24.00
CA ARG A 624 83.13 -23.42 -23.30
C ARG A 624 82.84 -22.53 -22.10
N PHE A 625 81.90 -21.61 -22.23
CA PHE A 625 81.45 -20.72 -21.15
C PHE A 625 80.86 -21.54 -19.99
N PHE A 626 79.90 -22.42 -20.28
CA PHE A 626 79.31 -23.32 -19.27
C PHE A 626 80.36 -24.22 -18.62
N ARG A 627 81.27 -24.85 -19.39
CA ARG A 627 82.35 -25.67 -18.81
C ARG A 627 83.32 -24.88 -17.94
N ARG A 628 83.54 -23.59 -18.23
CA ARG A 628 84.45 -22.72 -17.47
C ARG A 628 83.83 -22.27 -16.15
N ASP A 629 82.53 -21.95 -16.13
CA ASP A 629 81.86 -21.52 -14.89
C ASP A 629 81.37 -22.70 -14.03
N LEU A 630 80.99 -23.85 -14.61
CA LEU A 630 80.75 -25.09 -13.85
C LEU A 630 82.01 -25.53 -13.07
N LYS A 631 83.22 -25.31 -13.62
CA LYS A 631 84.47 -25.58 -12.89
C LYS A 631 84.73 -24.66 -11.69
N LYS A 632 84.13 -23.47 -11.64
CA LYS A 632 84.23 -22.58 -10.47
C LYS A 632 83.27 -23.00 -9.35
N TYR A 633 82.10 -23.53 -9.72
CA TYR A 633 81.08 -23.95 -8.74
C TYR A 633 81.31 -25.36 -8.17
N ASN A 634 81.99 -26.25 -8.90
CA ASN A 634 82.23 -27.64 -8.45
C ASN A 634 83.28 -27.80 -7.31
N ASN A 635 83.66 -26.71 -6.62
CA ASN A 635 84.53 -26.71 -5.44
C ASN A 635 83.78 -26.35 -4.13
N GLN A 636 82.48 -26.14 -4.19
CA GLN A 636 81.59 -26.14 -3.01
C GLN A 636 80.53 -27.23 -3.23
N ALA A 637 80.37 -28.08 -2.23
CA ALA A 637 79.66 -29.34 -2.28
C ALA A 637 78.13 -29.21 -2.45
N ASP A 638 77.56 -30.29 -2.99
CA ASP A 638 76.18 -30.78 -2.90
C ASP A 638 75.05 -29.82 -3.29
N THR A 639 74.80 -29.73 -4.61
CA THR A 639 73.49 -29.41 -5.16
C THR A 639 73.24 -30.22 -6.43
N GLU A 640 72.04 -30.81 -6.53
CA GLU A 640 71.54 -31.45 -7.74
C GLU A 640 71.62 -30.49 -8.92
N VAL A 641 72.40 -30.86 -9.94
CA VAL A 641 72.53 -30.09 -11.17
C VAL A 641 71.26 -30.32 -12.00
N PHE A 642 70.34 -29.36 -11.94
CA PHE A 642 69.28 -29.21 -12.94
C PHE A 642 69.95 -28.95 -14.29
N TRP A 643 69.78 -29.87 -15.23
CA TRP A 643 70.03 -29.60 -16.64
C TRP A 643 68.93 -28.64 -17.10
N PHE A 644 69.24 -27.34 -17.18
CA PHE A 644 68.52 -26.50 -18.13
C PHE A 644 68.91 -26.99 -19.52
N SER A 645 67.97 -27.67 -20.19
CA SER A 645 67.94 -27.69 -21.64
C SER A 645 67.81 -26.23 -22.07
N LEU A 646 68.84 -25.72 -22.76
CA LEU A 646 68.70 -24.53 -23.59
C LEU A 646 67.79 -24.85 -24.78
#